data_AF-A0AA46H0C2-F1
#
_entry.id   AF-A0AA46H0C2-F1
#
_cell.length_a   1.000
_cell.length_b   1.000
_cell.length_c   1.000
_cell.angle_alpha   90.00
_cell.angle_beta   90.00
_cell.angle_gamma   90.00
#
_symmetry.space_group_name_H-M   'P 1'
#
loop_
_entity.id
_entity.type
_entity.pdbx_description
1 polymer ?
#
loop_
_entity_poly.entity_id
_entity_poly.type
_entity_poly.pdbx_seq_one_letter_code
_entity_poly.pdbx_strand_id
1 'polypeptide(L)'
;MRIRHLSVATAIALLAPMVTVVSPGIFDASADPIPVSTEKTEVALQAPEATAGTGKALTARDKKLAQEQAATAELSPAAKKNPHVLEISPEQKVPAPLTVMGVTWKAGTGTDVVVQYRLRTAAGWGEWKAVEAESGEEKADPNASSTRAGSDPIVVTEATHAQVRTLGPVGQDTVDAKLSLIDPNESPADSTVGTVAPGSAAAAVNRPWINSRAAWGADESLRRNAPSYGVVRGAVIHHTEGTNNYSQSQVPAILRGIYAFHVKDRGWSDIGYNFLVDKWGRIWEGRAGGTNSAVVGAHAYGTNSVTTGVSVMGNHSQAPISNAAVNAVERVIAWKASIHGFNPQGTQTIYGRTYPAIVGHRDVGATECPGDYFYSRLPQIRRDVARMVRNGNGSNGVPGGVSRPPAPAPAPAPKPPVSTPGNQLVGAADVIMRGTSNALFASAYTGNDLAFARKIHSGNFASYGSVVAAGDLNRDGRGDVLGVDHKGRMYLFTGKNDGTLANGRQVGHGWAAMRSLTAGADFTGDRIPDMLATNRSGRLYLYPGKGNGTFHRARPIGSGWHTFKQIMNMGDWSGDGKTDVIGVRNDGRAFLYTGSGTGKFSSKAIPLDGYYGAMRSLTPLVGKAAFVGVDKDGIGFLIKKNGARGTTINITTPNFIGLTVYSG
;
A
#
# COMPACT_ATOMS: atom_id res chain seq x y z
N MET A 1 -35.96 90.07 -16.70
CA MET A 1 -34.56 90.50 -16.97
C MET A 1 -33.67 90.07 -15.81
N ARG A 2 -32.84 89.04 -16.01
CA ARG A 2 -31.47 88.89 -15.46
C ARG A 2 -31.02 87.45 -15.69
N ILE A 3 -30.17 87.32 -16.71
CA ILE A 3 -29.41 86.13 -17.10
C ILE A 3 -28.38 85.86 -16.01
N ARG A 4 -28.21 84.59 -15.61
CA ARG A 4 -27.02 84.14 -14.88
C ARG A 4 -26.45 82.90 -15.56
N HIS A 5 -25.16 83.02 -15.85
CA HIS A 5 -24.31 82.10 -16.56
C HIS A 5 -23.98 80.84 -15.75
N LEU A 6 -23.72 79.76 -16.50
CA LEU A 6 -23.10 78.50 -16.10
C LEU A 6 -21.72 78.70 -15.46
N SER A 7 -21.35 77.79 -14.55
CA SER A 7 -20.03 77.12 -14.51
C SER A 7 -20.07 75.83 -13.67
N VAL A 8 -19.91 74.71 -14.39
CA VAL A 8 -19.26 73.41 -14.09
C VAL A 8 -19.37 72.79 -12.68
N ALA A 9 -20.00 71.60 -12.62
CA ALA A 9 -19.61 70.52 -11.70
C ALA A 9 -19.86 69.15 -12.35
N THR A 10 -18.78 68.37 -12.46
CA THR A 10 -18.73 67.00 -13.00
C THR A 10 -19.47 66.04 -12.06
N ALA A 11 -20.47 65.31 -12.57
CA ALA A 11 -21.15 64.24 -11.83
C ALA A 11 -20.69 62.87 -12.34
N ILE A 12 -19.98 62.14 -11.49
CA ILE A 12 -19.68 60.70 -11.66
C ILE A 12 -20.89 59.92 -11.16
N ALA A 13 -21.54 59.17 -12.04
CA ALA A 13 -22.60 58.25 -11.68
C ALA A 13 -22.02 56.98 -11.02
N LEU A 14 -22.25 56.83 -9.71
CA LEU A 14 -22.03 55.58 -8.97
C LEU A 14 -23.19 54.62 -9.29
N LEU A 15 -22.95 53.68 -10.20
CA LEU A 15 -23.70 52.42 -10.28
C LEU A 15 -23.12 51.47 -9.24
N ALA A 16 -23.86 51.22 -8.15
CA ALA A 16 -23.52 50.18 -7.20
C ALA A 16 -23.67 48.80 -7.87
N PRO A 17 -22.62 47.95 -7.90
CA PRO A 17 -22.81 46.55 -8.27
C PRO A 17 -23.55 45.84 -7.14
N MET A 18 -24.67 45.19 -7.48
CA MET A 18 -25.25 44.15 -6.63
C MET A 18 -24.16 43.11 -6.36
N VAL A 19 -23.70 43.03 -5.11
CA VAL A 19 -22.90 41.91 -4.64
C VAL A 19 -23.86 40.74 -4.47
N THR A 20 -23.99 39.93 -5.51
CA THR A 20 -24.47 38.55 -5.35
C THR A 20 -23.41 37.84 -4.53
N VAL A 21 -23.68 37.60 -3.25
CA VAL A 21 -22.90 36.64 -2.47
C VAL A 21 -23.21 35.28 -3.07
N VAL A 22 -22.40 34.89 -4.05
CA VAL A 22 -22.23 33.48 -4.40
C VAL A 22 -21.51 32.90 -3.20
N SER A 23 -22.25 32.19 -2.34
CA SER A 23 -21.65 31.35 -1.31
C SER A 23 -20.52 30.57 -1.98
N PRO A 24 -19.28 30.60 -1.46
CA PRO A 24 -18.27 29.68 -1.93
C PRO A 24 -18.86 28.28 -1.74
N GLY A 25 -19.00 27.55 -2.85
CA GLY A 25 -19.36 26.15 -2.80
C GLY A 25 -18.46 25.49 -1.78
N ILE A 26 -19.10 24.80 -0.84
CA ILE A 26 -18.42 23.87 0.06
C ILE A 26 -17.58 22.98 -0.85
N PHE A 27 -16.26 23.17 -0.87
CA PHE A 27 -15.37 22.22 -1.52
C PHE A 27 -15.55 20.90 -0.78
N ASP A 28 -15.93 19.92 -1.58
CA ASP A 28 -16.48 18.63 -1.22
C ASP A 28 -15.64 17.89 -0.17
N ALA A 29 -16.30 17.04 0.61
CA ALA A 29 -15.67 16.14 1.56
C ALA A 29 -14.49 15.39 0.90
N SER A 30 -13.41 15.14 1.64
CA SER A 30 -12.34 14.26 1.16
C SER A 30 -12.96 12.92 0.76
N ALA A 31 -13.10 12.67 -0.54
CA ALA A 31 -13.74 11.46 -1.02
C ALA A 31 -12.87 10.25 -0.65
N ASP A 32 -13.49 9.22 -0.09
CA ASP A 32 -12.80 7.96 0.14
C ASP A 32 -12.34 7.35 -1.20
N PRO A 33 -11.12 6.78 -1.28
CA PRO A 33 -10.70 6.03 -2.45
C PRO A 33 -11.67 4.89 -2.76
N ILE A 34 -12.32 4.94 -3.92
CA ILE A 34 -13.17 3.89 -4.47
C ILE A 34 -12.52 3.25 -5.70
N PRO A 35 -12.87 2.01 -6.09
CA PRO A 35 -12.46 1.43 -7.36
C PRO A 35 -12.85 2.34 -8.54
N VAL A 36 -11.92 2.56 -9.47
CA VAL A 36 -12.14 3.38 -10.66
C VAL A 36 -11.95 2.52 -11.92
N SER A 37 -12.97 2.46 -12.76
CA SER A 37 -12.92 1.73 -14.03
C SER A 37 -12.01 2.43 -15.04
N THR A 38 -11.34 1.69 -15.90
CA THR A 38 -10.49 2.21 -16.98
C THR A 38 -11.08 1.92 -18.35
N GLU A 39 -10.79 2.77 -19.33
CA GLU A 39 -11.23 2.58 -20.72
C GLU A 39 -10.05 2.28 -21.64
N LYS A 40 -10.22 1.35 -22.57
CA LYS A 40 -9.17 0.90 -23.50
C LYS A 40 -9.59 1.16 -24.94
N THR A 41 -8.69 1.78 -25.70
CA THR A 41 -8.75 1.84 -27.16
C THR A 41 -7.60 1.02 -27.74
N GLU A 42 -7.89 0.09 -28.65
CA GLU A 42 -6.89 -0.73 -29.34
C GLU A 42 -6.90 -0.40 -30.84
N VAL A 43 -5.71 -0.24 -31.42
CA VAL A 43 -5.52 0.12 -32.82
C VAL A 43 -4.53 -0.85 -33.45
N ALA A 44 -4.98 -1.58 -34.47
CA ALA A 44 -4.10 -2.45 -35.26
C ALA A 44 -3.17 -1.61 -36.15
N LEU A 45 -1.89 -2.00 -36.20
CA LEU A 45 -0.96 -1.45 -37.18
C LEU A 45 -1.22 -2.10 -38.55
N GLN A 46 -0.94 -1.35 -39.61
CA GLN A 46 -1.19 -1.78 -40.99
C GLN A 46 0.07 -1.60 -41.83
N ALA A 47 0.14 -2.28 -42.98
CA ALA A 47 1.19 -2.04 -43.95
C ALA A 47 1.24 -0.53 -44.32
N PRO A 48 2.43 0.08 -44.50
CA PRO A 48 2.57 1.52 -44.68
C PRO A 48 1.72 2.10 -45.81
N GLU A 49 1.54 1.33 -46.89
CA GLU A 49 0.77 1.71 -48.09
C GLU A 49 -0.74 1.85 -47.83
N ALA A 50 -1.27 1.22 -46.76
CA ALA A 50 -2.68 1.27 -46.40
C ALA A 50 -3.05 2.50 -45.55
N THR A 51 -2.07 3.22 -44.99
CA THR A 51 -2.33 4.37 -44.10
C THR A 51 -2.34 5.69 -44.88
N ALA A 52 -3.52 6.27 -45.09
CA ALA A 52 -3.67 7.59 -45.71
C ALA A 52 -3.08 8.68 -44.79
N GLY A 53 -1.80 9.04 -44.97
CA GLY A 53 -1.27 10.32 -44.49
C GLY A 53 0.15 10.40 -43.93
N THR A 54 0.84 9.30 -43.56
CA THR A 54 2.21 9.43 -42.99
C THR A 54 3.20 8.32 -43.35
N GLY A 55 2.99 7.60 -44.45
CA GLY A 55 3.97 6.69 -45.07
C GLY A 55 5.22 7.40 -45.61
N LYS A 56 5.82 8.33 -44.86
CA LYS A 56 7.14 8.87 -45.21
C LYS A 56 8.15 7.74 -45.01
N ALA A 57 8.84 7.41 -46.09
CA ALA A 57 10.08 6.64 -46.08
C ALA A 57 10.97 7.10 -44.91
N LEU A 58 11.60 6.15 -44.22
CA LEU A 58 12.51 6.41 -43.10
C LEU A 58 13.47 7.53 -43.49
N THR A 59 13.47 8.63 -42.72
CA THR A 59 14.47 9.70 -42.91
C THR A 59 15.87 9.14 -42.67
N ALA A 60 16.92 9.79 -43.18
CA ALA A 60 18.30 9.35 -42.89
C ALA A 60 18.57 9.29 -41.37
N ARG A 61 17.90 10.15 -40.60
CA ARG A 61 17.94 10.16 -39.14
C ARG A 61 17.17 8.99 -38.51
N ASP A 62 16.01 8.62 -39.06
CA ASP A 62 15.27 7.41 -38.64
C ASP A 62 16.08 6.14 -38.90
N LYS A 63 16.75 6.06 -40.06
CA LYS A 63 17.64 4.94 -40.40
C LYS A 63 18.82 4.87 -39.43
N LYS A 64 19.43 6.01 -39.11
CA LYS A 64 20.52 6.09 -38.12
C LYS A 64 20.05 5.68 -36.72
N LEU A 65 18.90 6.17 -36.26
CA LEU A 65 18.34 5.80 -34.96
C LEU A 65 17.98 4.32 -34.91
N ALA A 66 17.37 3.79 -35.97
CA ALA A 66 17.09 2.37 -36.09
C ALA A 66 18.38 1.53 -36.14
N GLN A 67 19.45 2.00 -36.77
CA GLN A 67 20.77 1.38 -36.77
C GLN A 67 21.46 1.42 -35.39
N GLU A 68 21.36 2.54 -34.67
CA GLU A 68 21.90 2.71 -33.31
C GLU A 68 21.14 1.82 -32.30
N GLN A 69 19.81 1.77 -32.39
CA GLN A 69 18.96 0.90 -31.57
C GLN A 69 19.08 -0.58 -31.97
N ALA A 70 19.32 -0.86 -33.25
CA ALA A 70 19.65 -2.19 -33.73
C ALA A 70 21.02 -2.65 -33.22
N ALA A 71 21.96 -1.75 -32.92
CA ALA A 71 23.27 -2.12 -32.41
C ALA A 71 23.21 -2.68 -30.97
N THR A 72 22.20 -2.31 -30.18
CA THR A 72 21.95 -2.84 -28.82
C THR A 72 20.96 -4.00 -28.80
N ALA A 73 20.09 -4.14 -29.81
CA ALA A 73 19.18 -5.28 -29.98
C ALA A 73 19.85 -6.47 -30.69
N GLU A 74 19.42 -7.71 -30.38
CA GLU A 74 19.84 -8.94 -31.07
C GLU A 74 19.24 -9.08 -32.48
N LEU A 75 19.34 -8.04 -33.32
CA LEU A 75 18.91 -8.11 -34.71
C LEU A 75 19.99 -8.74 -35.60
N SER A 76 19.58 -9.42 -36.66
CA SER A 76 20.46 -9.91 -37.71
C SER A 76 21.24 -8.79 -38.42
N PRO A 77 22.43 -9.09 -38.99
CA PRO A 77 23.21 -8.12 -39.75
C PRO A 77 22.44 -7.48 -40.92
N ALA A 78 21.45 -8.18 -41.49
CA ALA A 78 20.59 -7.68 -42.56
C ALA A 78 19.61 -6.62 -42.05
N ALA A 79 18.94 -6.88 -40.92
CA ALA A 79 18.05 -5.93 -40.25
C ALA A 79 18.81 -4.67 -39.78
N LYS A 80 20.07 -4.83 -39.34
CA LYS A 80 20.98 -3.74 -38.96
C LYS A 80 21.37 -2.85 -40.14
N LYS A 81 21.61 -3.41 -41.33
CA LYS A 81 22.19 -2.66 -42.45
C LYS A 81 21.18 -1.74 -43.15
N ASN A 82 19.91 -2.16 -43.27
CA ASN A 82 18.88 -1.39 -43.95
C ASN A 82 17.47 -1.75 -43.40
N PRO A 83 17.01 -1.10 -42.31
CA PRO A 83 15.69 -1.36 -41.75
C PRO A 83 14.56 -0.80 -42.63
N HIS A 84 13.42 -1.49 -42.67
CA HIS A 84 12.19 -1.13 -43.39
C HIS A 84 11.01 -1.07 -42.42
N VAL A 85 10.06 -0.17 -42.68
CA VAL A 85 8.80 -0.14 -41.92
C VAL A 85 7.94 -1.32 -42.36
N LEU A 86 7.64 -2.22 -41.42
CA LEU A 86 6.79 -3.39 -41.67
C LEU A 86 5.31 -3.02 -41.48
N GLU A 87 4.99 -2.36 -40.37
CA GLU A 87 3.65 -1.86 -40.06
C GLU A 87 3.72 -0.48 -39.39
N ILE A 88 2.67 0.31 -39.53
CA ILE A 88 2.51 1.61 -38.88
C ILE A 88 1.04 1.84 -38.51
N SER A 89 0.80 2.51 -37.37
CA SER A 89 -0.54 2.90 -36.97
C SER A 89 -0.96 4.17 -37.70
N PRO A 90 -2.26 4.40 -37.91
CA PRO A 90 -2.78 5.75 -38.14
C PRO A 90 -2.31 6.71 -37.04
N GLU A 91 -2.36 8.02 -37.31
CA GLU A 91 -2.20 9.02 -36.25
C GLU A 91 -3.37 8.88 -35.28
N GLN A 92 -3.09 8.44 -34.05
CA GLN A 92 -4.14 8.14 -33.09
C GLN A 92 -4.23 9.23 -32.04
N LYS A 93 -5.42 9.82 -31.87
CA LYS A 93 -5.68 10.78 -30.79
C LYS A 93 -5.58 10.06 -29.44
N VAL A 94 -4.88 10.66 -28.47
CA VAL A 94 -4.87 10.13 -27.10
C VAL A 94 -6.21 10.44 -26.42
N PRO A 95 -6.79 9.49 -25.66
CA PRO A 95 -8.14 9.65 -25.12
C PRO A 95 -8.21 10.71 -24.01
N ALA A 96 -7.14 10.88 -23.23
CA ALA A 96 -7.09 11.80 -22.10
C ALA A 96 -5.72 12.49 -21.94
N PRO A 97 -5.64 13.65 -21.25
CA PRO A 97 -4.39 14.35 -20.97
C PRO A 97 -3.32 13.51 -20.27
N LEU A 98 -3.76 12.54 -19.45
CA LEU A 98 -2.96 11.45 -18.91
C LEU A 98 -3.46 10.16 -19.56
N THR A 99 -2.58 9.45 -20.25
CA THR A 99 -2.88 8.17 -20.90
C THR A 99 -1.74 7.19 -20.60
N VAL A 100 -2.07 5.93 -20.34
CA VAL A 100 -1.06 4.86 -20.37
C VAL A 100 -1.12 4.18 -21.73
N MET A 101 0.00 4.15 -22.42
CA MET A 101 0.16 3.54 -23.72
C MET A 101 0.95 2.25 -23.62
N GLY A 102 0.67 1.29 -24.48
CA GLY A 102 1.57 0.16 -24.70
C GLY A 102 1.43 -0.39 -26.11
N VAL A 103 2.38 -1.23 -26.50
CA VAL A 103 2.36 -1.90 -27.79
C VAL A 103 2.42 -3.41 -27.55
N THR A 104 1.54 -4.17 -28.21
CA THR A 104 1.56 -5.63 -28.13
C THR A 104 1.68 -6.25 -29.52
N TRP A 105 2.34 -7.39 -29.62
CA TRP A 105 2.51 -8.14 -30.87
C TRP A 105 2.25 -9.63 -30.63
N LYS A 106 2.06 -10.38 -31.72
CA LYS A 106 1.84 -11.82 -31.63
C LYS A 106 3.04 -12.49 -30.95
N ALA A 107 2.78 -13.39 -30.00
CA ALA A 107 3.86 -14.10 -29.33
C ALA A 107 4.67 -14.94 -30.35
N GLY A 108 6.01 -14.90 -30.23
CA GLY A 108 6.91 -15.64 -31.13
C GLY A 108 7.20 -14.96 -32.48
N THR A 109 6.71 -13.73 -32.73
CA THR A 109 7.12 -12.97 -33.92
C THR A 109 8.53 -12.37 -33.72
N GLY A 110 9.49 -12.96 -34.44
CA GLY A 110 10.78 -12.42 -34.89
C GLY A 110 11.65 -11.63 -33.91
N THR A 111 12.81 -12.18 -33.55
CA THR A 111 13.91 -11.49 -32.84
C THR A 111 14.51 -10.31 -33.62
N ASP A 112 14.08 -10.11 -34.88
CA ASP A 112 14.61 -9.12 -35.82
C ASP A 112 13.71 -7.87 -36.00
N VAL A 113 12.80 -7.59 -35.05
CA VAL A 113 11.89 -6.43 -35.12
C VAL A 113 12.15 -5.40 -34.04
N VAL A 114 12.20 -4.13 -34.45
CA VAL A 114 12.23 -2.98 -33.54
C VAL A 114 10.87 -2.31 -33.55
N VAL A 115 10.29 -2.11 -32.37
CA VAL A 115 9.06 -1.34 -32.20
C VAL A 115 9.43 0.09 -31.80
N GLN A 116 8.82 1.08 -32.45
CA GLN A 116 9.04 2.48 -32.14
C GLN A 116 7.72 3.24 -31.98
N TYR A 117 7.73 4.27 -31.14
CA TYR A 117 6.61 5.18 -30.97
C TYR A 117 7.04 6.64 -31.08
N ARG A 118 6.10 7.54 -31.38
CA ARG A 118 6.27 8.98 -31.26
C ARG A 118 4.99 9.61 -30.73
N LEU A 119 5.14 10.79 -30.13
CA LEU A 119 4.05 11.56 -29.55
C LEU A 119 3.99 12.95 -30.19
N ARG A 120 2.77 13.46 -30.38
CA ARG A 120 2.53 14.83 -30.84
C ARG A 120 2.10 15.69 -29.68
N THR A 121 2.83 16.75 -29.38
CA THR A 121 2.46 17.76 -28.38
C THR A 121 2.02 19.05 -29.08
N ALA A 122 1.75 20.11 -28.31
CA ALA A 122 1.52 21.45 -28.87
C ALA A 122 2.70 21.94 -29.74
N ALA A 123 3.93 21.48 -29.46
CA ALA A 123 5.12 21.79 -30.25
C ALA A 123 5.23 20.99 -31.57
N GLY A 124 4.30 20.07 -31.83
CA GLY A 124 4.32 19.18 -32.98
C GLY A 124 4.79 17.76 -32.63
N TRP A 125 5.14 17.00 -33.67
CA TRP A 125 5.63 15.63 -33.52
C TRP A 125 7.02 15.61 -32.91
N GLY A 126 7.18 14.83 -31.84
CA GLY A 126 8.50 14.46 -31.33
C GLY A 126 9.20 13.44 -32.23
N GLU A 127 10.46 13.18 -31.89
CA GLU A 127 11.26 12.12 -32.51
C GLU A 127 10.66 10.74 -32.21
N TRP A 128 10.94 9.78 -33.09
CA TRP A 128 10.67 8.37 -32.82
C TRP A 128 11.55 7.86 -31.68
N LYS A 129 10.99 7.04 -30.81
CA LYS A 129 11.65 6.40 -29.67
C LYS A 129 11.43 4.90 -29.76
N ALA A 130 12.44 4.11 -29.39
CA ALA A 130 12.26 2.68 -29.25
C ALA A 130 11.28 2.39 -28.12
N VAL A 131 10.59 1.28 -28.26
CA VAL A 131 9.76 0.69 -27.21
C VAL A 131 10.60 -0.38 -26.53
N GLU A 132 10.73 -0.32 -25.21
CA GLU A 132 11.37 -1.39 -24.44
C GLU A 132 10.43 -2.60 -24.40
N ALA A 133 10.90 -3.76 -24.87
CA ALA A 133 10.14 -5.00 -24.83
C ALA A 133 10.15 -5.59 -23.41
N GLU A 134 8.98 -5.83 -22.85
CA GLU A 134 8.87 -6.36 -21.48
C GLU A 134 8.91 -7.89 -21.52
N SER A 135 10.04 -8.43 -21.06
CA SER A 135 10.28 -9.87 -20.84
C SER A 135 9.52 -10.45 -19.64
N GLY A 136 8.34 -9.93 -19.29
CA GLY A 136 7.51 -10.49 -18.22
C GLY A 136 6.83 -11.78 -18.64
N GLU A 137 6.98 -12.86 -17.85
CA GLU A 137 6.19 -14.08 -18.04
C GLU A 137 5.08 -14.22 -17.00
N GLU A 138 3.86 -14.36 -17.50
CA GLU A 138 2.79 -15.09 -16.85
C GLU A 138 2.19 -16.06 -17.88
N LYS A 139 2.05 -17.34 -17.52
CA LYS A 139 1.33 -18.31 -18.37
C LYS A 139 -0.06 -17.76 -18.64
N ALA A 140 -0.48 -17.77 -19.89
CA ALA A 140 -1.84 -17.43 -20.27
C ALA A 140 -2.83 -18.13 -19.34
N ASP A 141 -3.76 -17.37 -18.78
CA ASP A 141 -5.01 -17.92 -18.30
C ASP A 141 -5.57 -18.81 -19.43
N PRO A 142 -5.90 -20.09 -19.19
CA PRO A 142 -6.48 -20.96 -20.19
C PRO A 142 -7.82 -20.43 -20.76
N ASN A 143 -8.45 -19.45 -20.11
CA ASN A 143 -9.62 -18.72 -20.60
C ASN A 143 -9.29 -17.37 -21.27
N ALA A 144 -8.02 -16.94 -21.29
CA ALA A 144 -7.61 -15.76 -22.04
C ALA A 144 -7.40 -16.12 -23.52
N SER A 145 -7.98 -15.33 -24.42
CA SER A 145 -7.99 -15.60 -25.87
C SER A 145 -6.61 -15.59 -26.55
N SER A 146 -5.54 -15.14 -25.88
CA SER A 146 -4.12 -15.46 -26.09
C SER A 146 -3.24 -14.46 -25.32
N THR A 147 -2.13 -14.90 -24.71
CA THR A 147 -1.10 -13.98 -24.21
C THR A 147 -0.31 -13.39 -25.37
N ARG A 148 -0.15 -12.07 -25.38
CA ARG A 148 0.64 -11.33 -26.38
C ARG A 148 1.95 -10.86 -25.78
N ALA A 149 3.01 -10.86 -26.59
CA ALA A 149 4.22 -10.15 -26.23
C ALA A 149 3.95 -8.64 -26.28
N GLY A 150 4.69 -7.85 -25.52
CA GLY A 150 4.40 -6.42 -25.45
C GLY A 150 5.48 -5.60 -24.77
N SER A 151 5.28 -4.30 -24.83
CA SER A 151 6.14 -3.30 -24.22
C SER A 151 5.99 -3.21 -22.70
N ASP A 152 6.93 -2.52 -22.05
CA ASP A 152 6.66 -1.88 -20.77
C ASP A 152 5.54 -0.80 -20.92
N PRO A 153 4.82 -0.45 -19.86
CA PRO A 153 3.70 0.49 -19.91
C PRO A 153 4.17 1.96 -20.00
N ILE A 154 4.06 2.58 -21.17
CA ILE A 154 4.55 3.93 -21.43
C ILE A 154 3.56 4.98 -20.90
N VAL A 155 3.95 5.71 -19.85
CA VAL A 155 3.14 6.82 -19.31
C VAL A 155 3.24 8.06 -20.20
N VAL A 156 2.10 8.55 -20.67
CA VAL A 156 1.99 9.70 -21.57
C VAL A 156 1.24 10.84 -20.89
N THR A 157 1.89 12.00 -20.83
CA THR A 157 1.29 13.29 -20.43
C THR A 157 1.48 14.30 -21.55
N GLU A 158 0.58 15.27 -21.68
CA GLU A 158 0.75 16.46 -22.55
C GLU A 158 0.80 16.16 -24.06
N ALA A 159 0.59 14.90 -24.47
CA ALA A 159 0.43 14.52 -25.86
C ALA A 159 -1.03 14.71 -26.31
N THR A 160 -1.21 14.98 -27.60
CA THR A 160 -2.52 15.03 -28.28
C THR A 160 -2.72 13.79 -29.15
N HIS A 161 -1.64 13.25 -29.71
CA HIS A 161 -1.65 12.08 -30.57
C HIS A 161 -0.44 11.18 -30.31
N ALA A 162 -0.60 9.90 -30.60
CA ALA A 162 0.44 8.89 -30.60
C ALA A 162 0.49 8.19 -31.95
N GLN A 163 1.66 7.67 -32.30
CA GLN A 163 1.84 6.80 -33.45
C GLN A 163 2.90 5.75 -33.15
N VAL A 164 2.69 4.53 -33.66
CA VAL A 164 3.62 3.40 -33.48
C VAL A 164 3.97 2.83 -34.85
N ARG A 165 5.21 2.35 -34.98
CA ARG A 165 5.67 1.60 -36.15
C ARG A 165 6.54 0.41 -35.75
N THR A 166 6.61 -0.59 -36.61
CA THR A 166 7.52 -1.73 -36.50
C THR A 166 8.55 -1.67 -37.63
N LEU A 167 9.81 -1.97 -37.32
CA LEU A 167 10.93 -1.96 -38.26
C LEU A 167 11.56 -3.36 -38.33
N GLY A 168 11.93 -3.81 -39.53
CA GLY A 168 12.64 -5.07 -39.74
C GLY A 168 13.32 -5.14 -41.11
N PRO A 169 13.95 -6.28 -41.46
CA PRO A 169 14.54 -6.52 -42.76
C PRO A 169 13.48 -6.56 -43.88
N VAL A 170 13.94 -6.29 -45.12
CA VAL A 170 13.10 -6.39 -46.32
C VAL A 170 12.53 -7.79 -46.46
N GLY A 171 11.22 -7.90 -46.74
CA GLY A 171 10.55 -9.17 -46.98
C GLY A 171 10.17 -9.93 -45.71
N GLN A 172 10.38 -9.36 -44.52
CA GLN A 172 9.81 -9.90 -43.29
C GLN A 172 8.31 -9.64 -43.22
N ASP A 173 7.57 -10.66 -42.77
CA ASP A 173 6.13 -10.55 -42.51
C ASP A 173 5.82 -9.57 -41.37
N THR A 174 4.59 -9.06 -41.40
CA THR A 174 4.05 -8.21 -40.34
C THR A 174 3.99 -8.97 -39.00
N VAL A 175 4.13 -8.26 -37.87
CA VAL A 175 4.19 -8.90 -36.55
C VAL A 175 2.86 -8.90 -35.80
N ASP A 176 1.78 -8.47 -36.48
CA ASP A 176 0.47 -8.24 -35.89
C ASP A 176 0.60 -7.30 -34.69
N ALA A 177 1.28 -6.16 -34.87
CA ALA A 177 1.43 -5.17 -33.79
C ALA A 177 0.13 -4.39 -33.57
N LYS A 178 -0.13 -4.08 -32.30
CA LYS A 178 -1.28 -3.30 -31.85
C LYS A 178 -0.85 -2.24 -30.85
N LEU A 179 -1.31 -1.01 -31.09
CA LEU A 179 -1.21 0.12 -30.17
C LEU A 179 -2.40 0.09 -29.21
N SER A 180 -2.12 0.12 -27.92
CA SER A 180 -3.12 0.21 -26.85
C SER A 180 -3.01 1.56 -26.15
N LEU A 181 -4.13 2.26 -26.03
CA LEU A 181 -4.27 3.52 -25.32
C LEU A 181 -5.29 3.35 -24.21
N ILE A 182 -4.89 3.63 -22.98
CA ILE A 182 -5.72 3.44 -21.80
C ILE A 182 -5.97 4.78 -21.14
N ASP A 183 -7.24 5.12 -21.04
CA ASP A 183 -7.69 6.17 -20.13
C ASP A 183 -7.79 5.57 -18.72
N PRO A 184 -6.92 6.01 -17.79
CA PRO A 184 -6.96 5.50 -16.43
C PRO A 184 -8.14 6.01 -15.59
N ASN A 185 -8.88 7.01 -16.10
CA ASN A 185 -9.84 7.83 -15.37
C ASN A 185 -9.25 8.47 -14.10
N GLU A 186 -10.00 9.38 -13.49
CA GLU A 186 -9.61 10.09 -12.27
C GLU A 186 -10.65 9.87 -11.15
N SER A 187 -10.22 10.05 -9.91
CA SER A 187 -11.09 10.11 -8.73
C SER A 187 -10.75 11.35 -7.90
N PRO A 188 -11.75 12.00 -7.26
CA PRO A 188 -11.49 13.10 -6.33
C PRO A 188 -10.50 12.72 -5.22
N ALA A 189 -10.49 11.44 -4.82
CA ALA A 189 -9.58 10.91 -3.81
C ALA A 189 -8.11 10.98 -4.24
N ASP A 190 -7.81 10.94 -5.55
CA ASP A 190 -6.44 10.87 -6.09
C ASP A 190 -5.55 12.04 -5.62
N SER A 191 -6.16 13.21 -5.42
CA SER A 191 -5.49 14.42 -4.94
C SER A 191 -5.03 14.36 -3.47
N THR A 192 -5.59 13.44 -2.70
CA THR A 192 -5.39 13.36 -1.23
C THR A 192 -4.49 12.21 -0.80
N VAL A 193 -4.18 11.28 -1.72
CA VAL A 193 -3.46 10.05 -1.37
C VAL A 193 -1.98 10.34 -1.08
N GLY A 194 -1.57 10.09 0.17
CA GLY A 194 -0.16 10.01 0.55
C GLY A 194 0.60 11.33 0.54
N THR A 195 0.04 12.41 1.10
CA THR A 195 0.87 13.57 1.50
C THR A 195 2.03 13.08 2.39
N VAL A 196 3.24 13.08 1.84
CA VAL A 196 4.41 12.47 2.50
C VAL A 196 4.76 13.26 3.76
N ALA A 197 4.66 12.63 4.93
CA ALA A 197 5.29 13.15 6.15
C ALA A 197 6.82 13.02 6.02
N PRO A 198 7.61 14.10 6.16
CA PRO A 198 9.06 14.02 6.20
C PRO A 198 9.53 13.53 7.58
N GLY A 199 10.28 12.43 7.60
CA GLY A 199 10.94 11.89 8.80
C GLY A 199 10.37 10.50 9.16
N SER A 200 11.17 9.45 9.22
CA SER A 200 12.25 9.30 10.18
C SER A 200 13.42 8.49 9.62
N ALA A 201 14.62 8.95 9.97
CA ALA A 201 15.87 8.27 9.68
C ALA A 201 16.22 7.30 10.82
N ALA A 202 16.79 6.15 10.42
CA ALA A 202 17.67 5.23 11.13
C ALA A 202 17.09 4.12 12.05
N ALA A 203 17.57 2.90 11.72
CA ALA A 203 17.72 1.64 12.46
C ALA A 203 16.50 0.70 12.60
N ALA A 204 16.71 -0.56 12.18
CA ALA A 204 15.78 -1.69 11.96
C ALA A 204 14.73 -1.53 10.85
N VAL A 205 14.69 -2.49 9.91
CA VAL A 205 13.92 -2.35 8.66
C VAL A 205 12.44 -2.66 8.86
N ASN A 206 11.77 -1.74 9.55
CA ASN A 206 10.32 -1.72 9.64
C ASN A 206 9.70 -1.71 8.23
N ARG A 207 8.54 -2.36 8.10
CA ARG A 207 7.73 -2.30 6.88
C ARG A 207 7.52 -0.82 6.52
N PRO A 208 7.95 -0.36 5.33
CA PRO A 208 7.72 1.02 4.95
C PRO A 208 6.22 1.29 4.81
N TRP A 209 5.84 2.56 4.90
CA TRP A 209 4.49 2.97 4.54
C TRP A 209 4.24 2.63 3.07
N ILE A 210 3.22 1.81 2.82
CA ILE A 210 2.83 1.35 1.49
C ILE A 210 1.36 1.71 1.31
N ASN A 211 1.07 2.55 0.33
CA ASN A 211 -0.29 2.85 -0.08
C ASN A 211 -0.90 1.59 -0.71
N SER A 212 -2.09 1.22 -0.24
CA SER A 212 -2.76 -0.01 -0.67
C SER A 212 -3.33 0.08 -2.07
N ARG A 213 -3.75 -1.06 -2.61
CA ARG A 213 -4.52 -1.13 -3.86
C ARG A 213 -5.79 -0.29 -3.84
N ALA A 214 -6.53 -0.35 -2.74
CA ALA A 214 -7.70 0.51 -2.55
C ALA A 214 -7.34 2.00 -2.57
N ALA A 215 -6.20 2.39 -2.00
CA ALA A 215 -5.79 3.79 -1.94
C ALA A 215 -5.53 4.40 -3.33
N TRP A 216 -5.12 3.62 -4.32
CA TRP A 216 -5.00 4.09 -5.70
C TRP A 216 -6.23 3.79 -6.58
N GLY A 217 -7.33 3.32 -5.98
CA GLY A 217 -8.58 3.04 -6.69
C GLY A 217 -8.51 1.83 -7.61
N ALA A 218 -7.75 0.80 -7.23
CA ALA A 218 -7.65 -0.44 -8.01
C ALA A 218 -9.02 -1.08 -8.27
N ASP A 219 -9.32 -1.34 -9.54
CA ASP A 219 -10.48 -2.13 -9.91
C ASP A 219 -10.18 -3.63 -9.80
N GLU A 220 -10.47 -4.20 -8.63
CA GLU A 220 -10.22 -5.61 -8.35
C GLU A 220 -11.05 -6.56 -9.24
N SER A 221 -12.08 -6.07 -9.94
CA SER A 221 -12.83 -6.89 -10.90
C SER A 221 -12.02 -7.27 -12.14
N LEU A 222 -10.95 -6.51 -12.46
CA LEU A 222 -10.04 -6.84 -13.56
C LEU A 222 -9.16 -8.05 -13.23
N ARG A 223 -8.94 -8.37 -11.95
CA ARG A 223 -8.01 -9.42 -11.53
C ARG A 223 -8.54 -10.80 -11.93
N ARG A 224 -7.78 -11.55 -12.72
CA ARG A 224 -8.26 -12.82 -13.31
C ARG A 224 -8.01 -14.05 -12.44
N ASN A 225 -6.87 -14.11 -11.76
CA ASN A 225 -6.47 -15.28 -10.97
C ASN A 225 -6.18 -14.95 -9.50
N ALA A 226 -6.23 -16.00 -8.67
CA ALA A 226 -5.74 -15.92 -7.30
C ALA A 226 -4.20 -15.72 -7.30
N PRO A 227 -3.66 -14.95 -6.34
CA PRO A 227 -2.22 -14.78 -6.19
C PRO A 227 -1.50 -16.12 -5.99
N SER A 228 -0.31 -16.25 -6.58
CA SER A 228 0.60 -17.36 -6.34
C SER A 228 1.80 -16.91 -5.49
N TYR A 229 2.43 -17.86 -4.81
CA TYR A 229 3.48 -17.58 -3.84
C TYR A 229 4.74 -18.41 -4.15
N GLY A 230 5.88 -17.73 -4.15
CA GLY A 230 7.20 -18.32 -4.34
C GLY A 230 8.08 -18.14 -3.11
N VAL A 231 9.36 -17.83 -3.32
CA VAL A 231 10.34 -17.53 -2.26
C VAL A 231 11.08 -16.27 -2.66
N VAL A 232 11.24 -15.28 -1.79
CA VAL A 232 12.03 -14.08 -2.17
C VAL A 232 13.49 -14.26 -1.78
N ARG A 233 14.36 -14.45 -2.78
CA ARG A 233 15.83 -14.57 -2.63
C ARG A 233 16.59 -13.32 -3.05
N GLY A 234 15.86 -12.35 -3.59
CA GLY A 234 16.44 -11.12 -4.11
C GLY A 234 15.37 -10.16 -4.63
N ALA A 235 15.81 -9.08 -5.25
CA ALA A 235 14.95 -8.06 -5.86
C ALA A 235 15.42 -7.73 -7.29
N VAL A 236 14.45 -7.49 -8.17
CA VAL A 236 14.69 -6.91 -9.50
C VAL A 236 14.11 -5.50 -9.50
N ILE A 237 14.95 -4.52 -9.80
CA ILE A 237 14.51 -3.12 -9.94
C ILE A 237 14.16 -2.81 -11.38
N HIS A 238 13.08 -2.04 -11.54
CA HIS A 238 12.48 -1.66 -12.81
C HIS A 238 12.23 -0.15 -12.88
N HIS A 239 12.00 0.38 -14.07
CA HIS A 239 11.27 1.63 -14.26
C HIS A 239 9.96 1.36 -15.01
N THR A 240 9.07 2.34 -15.16
CA THR A 240 7.83 2.15 -15.95
C THR A 240 7.94 2.63 -17.40
N GLU A 241 8.99 3.38 -17.79
CA GLU A 241 9.07 4.13 -19.06
C GLU A 241 8.14 5.37 -19.15
N GLY A 242 8.27 6.12 -20.24
CA GLY A 242 7.43 7.27 -20.58
C GLY A 242 7.91 8.63 -20.05
N THR A 243 6.98 9.42 -19.52
CA THR A 243 7.22 10.79 -19.03
C THR A 243 7.65 10.83 -17.56
N ASN A 244 8.53 11.77 -17.22
CA ASN A 244 8.83 12.14 -15.84
C ASN A 244 8.00 13.35 -15.36
N ASN A 245 7.21 13.96 -16.26
CA ASN A 245 6.42 15.17 -16.03
C ASN A 245 4.98 14.88 -15.58
N TYR A 246 4.83 14.00 -14.59
CA TYR A 246 3.54 13.75 -13.92
C TYR A 246 3.46 14.47 -12.56
N SER A 247 2.24 14.73 -12.07
CA SER A 247 1.94 15.32 -10.76
C SER A 247 1.68 14.25 -9.68
N GLN A 248 1.66 14.65 -8.40
CA GLN A 248 1.38 13.71 -7.29
C GLN A 248 -0.02 13.12 -7.38
N SER A 249 -1.00 13.91 -7.80
CA SER A 249 -2.40 13.50 -7.95
C SER A 249 -2.61 12.56 -9.14
N GLN A 250 -1.72 12.61 -10.14
CA GLN A 250 -1.82 11.72 -11.30
C GLN A 250 -1.31 10.29 -11.02
N VAL A 251 -0.62 10.07 -9.90
CA VAL A 251 0.00 8.76 -9.61
C VAL A 251 -1.01 7.62 -9.47
N PRO A 252 -2.12 7.75 -8.71
CA PRO A 252 -3.17 6.73 -8.69
C PRO A 252 -3.69 6.36 -10.08
N ALA A 253 -3.94 7.35 -10.92
CA ALA A 253 -4.39 7.14 -12.30
C ALA A 253 -3.33 6.38 -13.12
N ILE A 254 -2.05 6.76 -13.03
CA ILE A 254 -0.95 6.01 -13.68
C ILE A 254 -0.96 4.53 -13.27
N LEU A 255 -1.11 4.24 -11.97
CA LEU A 255 -1.18 2.86 -11.46
C LEU A 255 -2.35 2.08 -12.07
N ARG A 256 -3.54 2.69 -12.16
CA ARG A 256 -4.71 2.09 -12.80
C ARG A 256 -4.50 1.81 -14.27
N GLY A 257 -3.88 2.74 -14.99
CA GLY A 257 -3.55 2.56 -16.41
C GLY A 257 -2.57 1.41 -16.65
N ILE A 258 -1.49 1.32 -15.84
CA ILE A 258 -0.53 0.22 -15.90
C ILE A 258 -1.21 -1.13 -15.60
N TYR A 259 -2.02 -1.18 -14.54
CA TYR A 259 -2.77 -2.39 -14.17
C TYR A 259 -3.72 -2.83 -15.29
N ALA A 260 -4.46 -1.89 -15.88
CA ALA A 260 -5.35 -2.17 -17.00
C ALA A 260 -4.59 -2.66 -18.24
N PHE A 261 -3.41 -2.11 -18.55
CA PHE A 261 -2.58 -2.58 -19.67
C PHE A 261 -2.14 -4.04 -19.46
N HIS A 262 -1.60 -4.34 -18.28
CA HIS A 262 -1.17 -5.71 -17.98
C HIS A 262 -2.32 -6.72 -18.10
N VAL A 263 -3.51 -6.39 -17.61
CA VAL A 263 -4.64 -7.33 -17.66
C VAL A 263 -5.33 -7.36 -19.02
N LYS A 264 -5.75 -6.21 -19.54
CA LYS A 264 -6.62 -6.09 -20.72
C LYS A 264 -5.87 -6.30 -22.04
N ASP A 265 -4.56 -6.07 -22.06
CA ASP A 265 -3.73 -6.16 -23.28
C ASP A 265 -2.74 -7.33 -23.23
N ARG A 266 -1.95 -7.41 -22.15
CA ARG A 266 -0.92 -8.46 -22.01
C ARG A 266 -1.55 -9.80 -21.60
N GLY A 267 -2.77 -9.77 -21.08
CA GLY A 267 -3.53 -10.95 -20.66
C GLY A 267 -3.11 -11.49 -19.29
N TRP A 268 -2.40 -10.69 -18.50
CA TRP A 268 -1.90 -11.07 -17.18
C TRP A 268 -3.01 -11.11 -16.14
N SER A 269 -2.75 -11.79 -15.04
CA SER A 269 -3.70 -11.93 -13.94
C SER A 269 -3.86 -10.65 -13.13
N ASP A 270 -2.82 -9.83 -13.08
CA ASP A 270 -2.75 -8.60 -12.29
C ASP A 270 -1.60 -7.70 -12.80
N ILE A 271 -1.40 -6.53 -12.18
CA ILE A 271 -0.20 -5.71 -12.40
C ILE A 271 1.08 -6.51 -12.10
N GLY A 272 2.06 -6.48 -13.02
CA GLY A 272 3.22 -7.38 -12.97
C GLY A 272 4.23 -7.11 -11.84
N TYR A 273 4.35 -5.86 -11.38
CA TYR A 273 5.28 -5.49 -10.32
C TYR A 273 4.68 -5.71 -8.93
N ASN A 274 5.49 -6.15 -7.96
CA ASN A 274 5.03 -6.27 -6.57
C ASN A 274 4.84 -4.89 -5.92
N PHE A 275 5.75 -3.97 -6.20
CA PHE A 275 5.72 -2.61 -5.68
C PHE A 275 6.01 -1.60 -6.79
N LEU A 276 5.35 -0.45 -6.71
CA LEU A 276 5.65 0.71 -7.52
C LEU A 276 6.03 1.89 -6.63
N VAL A 277 6.96 2.72 -7.09
CA VAL A 277 7.49 3.88 -6.36
C VAL A 277 7.40 5.11 -7.26
N ASP A 278 6.87 6.21 -6.77
CA ASP A 278 6.87 7.47 -7.52
C ASP A 278 8.07 8.36 -7.19
N LYS A 279 8.29 9.43 -7.98
CA LYS A 279 9.41 10.35 -7.81
C LYS A 279 9.44 11.12 -6.47
N TRP A 280 8.36 11.09 -5.68
CA TRP A 280 8.31 11.66 -4.33
C TRP A 280 8.62 10.62 -3.23
N GLY A 281 8.85 9.36 -3.61
CA GLY A 281 9.18 8.29 -2.68
C GLY A 281 7.97 7.69 -1.96
N ARG A 282 6.75 7.88 -2.49
CA ARG A 282 5.58 7.11 -2.04
C ARG A 282 5.68 5.70 -2.63
N ILE A 283 5.40 4.70 -1.80
CA ILE A 283 5.44 3.29 -2.18
C ILE A 283 4.00 2.81 -2.32
N TRP A 284 3.73 2.06 -3.37
CA TRP A 284 2.40 1.59 -3.75
C TRP A 284 2.42 0.07 -3.87
N GLU A 285 1.40 -0.58 -3.28
CA GLU A 285 1.14 -1.99 -3.47
C GLU A 285 0.71 -2.22 -4.92
N GLY A 286 1.52 -2.97 -5.67
CA GLY A 286 1.19 -3.45 -7.00
C GLY A 286 0.42 -4.75 -6.89
N ARG A 287 1.07 -5.87 -7.20
CA ARG A 287 0.44 -7.19 -7.30
C ARG A 287 -0.23 -7.66 -6.00
N ALA A 288 -1.51 -8.06 -6.11
CA ALA A 288 -2.34 -8.53 -5.00
C ALA A 288 -1.83 -9.86 -4.42
N GLY A 289 -2.13 -10.13 -3.15
CA GLY A 289 -1.68 -11.33 -2.41
C GLY A 289 -0.97 -11.03 -1.09
N GLY A 290 -0.84 -9.75 -0.75
CA GLY A 290 -0.28 -9.29 0.51
C GLY A 290 1.20 -8.97 0.39
N THR A 291 1.55 -7.72 0.69
CA THR A 291 2.91 -7.18 0.54
C THR A 291 3.98 -7.91 1.37
N ASN A 292 3.61 -8.53 2.49
CA ASN A 292 4.54 -9.32 3.31
C ASN A 292 4.94 -10.62 2.58
N SER A 293 4.00 -11.23 1.86
CA SER A 293 4.13 -12.54 1.22
C SER A 293 5.13 -12.53 0.07
N ALA A 294 5.59 -13.72 -0.32
CA ALA A 294 6.40 -13.93 -1.52
C ALA A 294 5.51 -14.01 -2.77
N VAL A 295 4.70 -12.98 -3.01
CA VAL A 295 3.81 -12.92 -4.18
C VAL A 295 4.66 -13.01 -5.43
N VAL A 296 4.43 -14.03 -6.26
CA VAL A 296 5.11 -14.20 -7.55
C VAL A 296 4.70 -13.03 -8.43
N GLY A 297 5.66 -12.32 -9.04
CA GLY A 297 5.42 -11.23 -9.99
C GLY A 297 5.24 -11.68 -11.44
N ALA A 298 5.06 -10.73 -12.35
CA ALA A 298 5.13 -10.97 -13.80
C ALA A 298 6.16 -10.03 -14.47
N HIS A 299 7.14 -9.54 -13.71
CA HIS A 299 7.98 -8.41 -14.11
C HIS A 299 9.29 -8.80 -14.80
N ALA A 300 9.83 -10.00 -14.56
CA ALA A 300 11.10 -10.42 -15.16
C ALA A 300 11.12 -11.94 -15.35
N TYR A 301 11.09 -12.37 -16.62
CA TYR A 301 11.01 -13.77 -17.02
C TYR A 301 11.98 -14.63 -16.23
N GLY A 302 11.41 -15.69 -15.65
CA GLY A 302 12.15 -16.74 -14.99
C GLY A 302 12.76 -16.37 -13.62
N THR A 303 12.60 -15.11 -13.19
CA THR A 303 12.99 -14.66 -11.84
C THR A 303 11.79 -14.41 -10.93
N ASN A 304 10.59 -14.32 -11.50
CA ASN A 304 9.34 -13.94 -10.84
C ASN A 304 9.01 -14.75 -9.57
N SER A 305 9.34 -16.04 -9.53
CA SER A 305 9.08 -16.93 -8.38
C SER A 305 10.13 -16.84 -7.28
N VAL A 306 11.28 -16.23 -7.57
CA VAL A 306 12.44 -16.14 -6.68
C VAL A 306 12.82 -14.72 -6.27
N THR A 307 12.13 -13.70 -6.79
CA THR A 307 12.45 -12.29 -6.56
C THR A 307 11.22 -11.45 -6.27
N THR A 308 11.44 -10.25 -5.73
CA THR A 308 10.42 -9.21 -5.66
C THR A 308 10.73 -8.09 -6.65
N GLY A 309 9.75 -7.69 -7.46
CA GLY A 309 9.86 -6.63 -8.45
C GLY A 309 9.47 -5.27 -7.88
N VAL A 310 10.38 -4.29 -7.98
CA VAL A 310 10.13 -2.90 -7.55
C VAL A 310 10.32 -1.98 -8.76
N SER A 311 9.24 -1.38 -9.26
CA SER A 311 9.28 -0.46 -10.40
C SER A 311 9.19 1.01 -9.96
N VAL A 312 10.01 1.87 -10.52
CA VAL A 312 9.98 3.32 -10.28
C VAL A 312 9.33 4.04 -11.45
N MET A 313 8.30 4.85 -11.19
CA MET A 313 7.55 5.55 -12.23
C MET A 313 8.41 6.61 -12.93
N GLY A 314 8.57 6.46 -14.24
CA GLY A 314 9.30 7.38 -15.09
C GLY A 314 10.25 6.69 -16.06
N ASN A 315 10.90 7.49 -16.91
CA ASN A 315 11.98 7.04 -17.79
C ASN A 315 13.33 7.47 -17.21
N HIS A 316 14.07 6.50 -16.68
CA HIS A 316 15.38 6.69 -16.06
C HIS A 316 16.57 6.37 -16.99
N SER A 317 16.32 6.23 -18.29
CA SER A 317 17.33 6.32 -19.34
C SER A 317 17.55 7.79 -19.75
N GLN A 318 16.51 8.62 -19.61
CA GLN A 318 16.55 10.04 -20.00
C GLN A 318 16.76 11.00 -18.81
N ALA A 319 16.39 10.62 -17.59
CA ALA A 319 16.51 11.49 -16.43
C ALA A 319 16.99 10.77 -15.16
N PRO A 320 17.71 11.48 -14.27
CA PRO A 320 18.09 10.95 -12.96
C PRO A 320 16.89 10.50 -12.11
N ILE A 321 17.04 9.38 -11.42
CA ILE A 321 16.12 8.98 -10.34
C ILE A 321 16.28 9.93 -9.13
N SER A 322 15.15 10.32 -8.52
CA SER A 322 15.18 11.19 -7.34
C SER A 322 15.71 10.44 -6.10
N ASN A 323 16.37 11.15 -5.19
CA ASN A 323 16.83 10.55 -3.93
C ASN A 323 15.67 10.03 -3.08
N ALA A 324 14.48 10.66 -3.15
CA ALA A 324 13.30 10.18 -2.44
C ALA A 324 12.84 8.81 -2.94
N ALA A 325 12.83 8.60 -4.26
CA ALA A 325 12.52 7.31 -4.89
C ALA A 325 13.60 6.26 -4.57
N VAL A 326 14.89 6.60 -4.65
CA VAL A 326 15.99 5.69 -4.25
C VAL A 326 15.82 5.24 -2.79
N ASN A 327 15.58 6.18 -1.87
CA ASN A 327 15.37 5.87 -0.45
C ASN A 327 14.13 5.00 -0.22
N ALA A 328 13.09 5.13 -1.04
CA ALA A 328 11.89 4.30 -0.96
C ALA A 328 12.18 2.88 -1.46
N VAL A 329 12.88 2.73 -2.59
CA VAL A 329 13.34 1.43 -3.11
C VAL A 329 14.21 0.71 -2.09
N GLU A 330 15.19 1.40 -1.51
CA GLU A 330 16.05 0.83 -0.47
C GLU A 330 15.26 0.32 0.73
N ARG A 331 14.29 1.10 1.22
CA ARG A 331 13.42 0.71 2.35
C ARG A 331 12.57 -0.53 2.03
N VAL A 332 11.99 -0.61 0.83
CA VAL A 332 11.20 -1.77 0.40
C VAL A 332 12.07 -3.01 0.32
N ILE A 333 13.22 -2.93 -0.37
CA ILE A 333 14.09 -4.08 -0.57
C ILE A 333 14.70 -4.54 0.76
N ALA A 334 15.13 -3.61 1.61
CA ALA A 334 15.66 -3.95 2.92
C ALA A 334 14.60 -4.65 3.78
N TRP A 335 13.34 -4.22 3.68
CA TRP A 335 12.24 -4.84 4.42
C TRP A 335 11.95 -6.25 3.89
N LYS A 336 11.90 -6.42 2.56
CA LYS A 336 11.76 -7.75 1.95
C LYS A 336 12.93 -8.68 2.28
N ALA A 337 14.15 -8.16 2.30
CA ALA A 337 15.34 -8.89 2.75
C ALA A 337 15.22 -9.34 4.20
N SER A 338 14.72 -8.47 5.08
CA SER A 338 14.53 -8.80 6.50
C SER A 338 13.49 -9.90 6.72
N ILE A 339 12.36 -9.87 6.03
CA ILE A 339 11.27 -10.84 6.27
C ILE A 339 11.43 -12.14 5.47
N HIS A 340 12.23 -12.15 4.41
CA HIS A 340 12.49 -13.35 3.59
C HIS A 340 13.92 -13.91 3.76
N GLY A 341 14.78 -13.22 4.51
CA GLY A 341 16.08 -13.73 4.94
C GLY A 341 17.18 -13.78 3.88
N PHE A 342 17.11 -12.96 2.82
CA PHE A 342 18.18 -12.89 1.81
C PHE A 342 19.22 -11.81 2.14
N ASN A 343 20.49 -12.09 1.83
CA ASN A 343 21.58 -11.13 2.02
C ASN A 343 21.60 -10.11 0.87
N PRO A 344 21.39 -8.80 1.11
CA PRO A 344 21.34 -7.80 0.03
C PRO A 344 22.67 -7.57 -0.70
N GLN A 345 23.80 -7.89 -0.07
CA GLN A 345 25.13 -7.89 -0.68
C GLN A 345 25.57 -9.28 -1.16
N GLY A 346 24.76 -10.29 -0.89
CA GLY A 346 25.01 -11.66 -1.33
C GLY A 346 24.65 -11.86 -2.80
N THR A 347 24.71 -13.12 -3.20
CA THR A 347 24.35 -13.56 -4.54
C THR A 347 23.18 -14.55 -4.48
N GLN A 348 22.47 -14.66 -5.59
CA GLN A 348 21.42 -15.64 -5.83
C GLN A 348 21.73 -16.39 -7.13
N THR A 349 21.35 -17.67 -7.18
CA THR A 349 21.44 -18.48 -8.40
C THR A 349 20.08 -18.56 -9.06
N ILE A 350 20.02 -18.14 -10.32
CA ILE A 350 18.83 -18.15 -11.17
C ILE A 350 19.21 -18.95 -12.43
N TYR A 351 18.54 -20.09 -12.67
CA TYR A 351 18.83 -21.04 -13.75
C TYR A 351 20.32 -21.40 -13.92
N GLY A 352 21.01 -21.67 -12.81
CA GLY A 352 22.43 -22.06 -12.81
C GLY A 352 23.42 -20.90 -13.00
N ARG A 353 22.94 -19.68 -13.24
CA ARG A 353 23.78 -18.47 -13.30
C ARG A 353 23.68 -17.68 -12.00
N THR A 354 24.82 -17.16 -11.54
CA THR A 354 24.91 -16.43 -10.26
C THR A 354 24.86 -14.93 -10.51
N TYR A 355 23.96 -14.27 -9.78
CA TYR A 355 23.74 -12.83 -9.84
C TYR A 355 23.80 -12.21 -8.43
N PRO A 356 24.08 -10.91 -8.30
CA PRO A 356 23.81 -10.21 -7.04
C PRO A 356 22.36 -10.39 -6.56
N ALA A 357 22.11 -10.33 -5.26
CA ALA A 357 20.76 -10.45 -4.71
C ALA A 357 19.83 -9.29 -5.12
N ILE A 358 20.38 -8.12 -5.47
CA ILE A 358 19.63 -7.00 -6.04
C ILE A 358 20.18 -6.73 -7.43
N VAL A 359 19.33 -6.80 -8.45
CA VAL A 359 19.70 -6.64 -9.86
C VAL A 359 18.80 -5.64 -10.56
N GLY A 360 19.30 -5.02 -11.63
CA GLY A 360 18.45 -4.35 -12.60
C GLY A 360 17.78 -5.39 -13.51
N HIS A 361 16.64 -5.06 -14.11
CA HIS A 361 15.97 -5.95 -15.05
C HIS A 361 16.90 -6.40 -16.19
N ARG A 362 17.71 -5.48 -16.73
CA ARG A 362 18.74 -5.75 -17.75
C ARG A 362 19.80 -6.80 -17.38
N ASP A 363 19.97 -7.10 -16.09
CA ASP A 363 20.92 -8.15 -15.67
C ASP A 363 20.35 -9.56 -15.91
N VAL A 364 19.02 -9.70 -15.97
CA VAL A 364 18.29 -10.97 -16.02
C VAL A 364 17.37 -11.09 -17.24
N GLY A 365 17.27 -10.06 -18.07
CA GLY A 365 16.48 -10.02 -19.29
C GLY A 365 17.08 -9.06 -20.32
N ALA A 366 16.71 -9.24 -21.59
CA ALA A 366 17.13 -8.38 -22.69
C ALA A 366 16.31 -7.09 -22.73
N THR A 367 16.72 -6.08 -21.97
CA THR A 367 16.03 -4.78 -21.83
C THR A 367 17.02 -3.69 -21.41
N GLU A 368 16.65 -2.42 -21.60
CA GLU A 368 17.38 -1.27 -21.05
C GLU A 368 16.90 -0.94 -19.62
N CYS A 369 15.72 -1.39 -19.20
CA CYS A 369 15.20 -1.26 -17.85
C CYS A 369 16.24 -1.72 -16.78
N PRO A 370 16.51 -0.94 -15.72
CA PRO A 370 15.76 0.22 -15.22
C PRO A 370 16.25 1.58 -15.76
N GLY A 371 17.00 1.61 -16.87
CA GLY A 371 17.66 2.80 -17.41
C GLY A 371 18.97 3.15 -16.71
N ASP A 372 19.87 3.84 -17.43
CA ASP A 372 21.27 4.02 -17.02
C ASP A 372 21.43 4.80 -15.72
N TYR A 373 20.62 5.84 -15.52
CA TYR A 373 20.70 6.65 -14.30
C TYR A 373 20.31 5.83 -13.08
N PHE A 374 19.29 4.98 -13.16
CA PHE A 374 18.88 4.15 -12.02
C PHE A 374 19.81 2.95 -11.85
N TYR A 375 20.23 2.31 -12.95
CA TYR A 375 21.18 1.19 -12.94
C TYR A 375 22.51 1.57 -12.26
N SER A 376 23.01 2.78 -12.53
CA SER A 376 24.23 3.30 -11.89
C SER A 376 24.16 3.38 -10.34
N ARG A 377 22.95 3.41 -9.76
CA ARG A 377 22.73 3.44 -8.31
C ARG A 377 22.75 2.06 -7.65
N LEU A 378 22.73 0.96 -8.41
CA LEU A 378 22.72 -0.41 -7.87
C LEU A 378 23.83 -0.69 -6.84
N PRO A 379 25.10 -0.29 -7.05
CA PRO A 379 26.14 -0.47 -6.03
C PRO A 379 25.82 0.27 -4.73
N GLN A 380 25.26 1.48 -4.81
CA GLN A 380 24.84 2.23 -3.63
C GLN A 380 23.68 1.52 -2.93
N ILE A 381 22.63 1.17 -3.66
CA ILE A 381 21.43 0.51 -3.12
C ILE A 381 21.81 -0.77 -2.40
N ARG A 382 22.65 -1.64 -2.99
CA ARG A 382 23.14 -2.87 -2.33
C ARG A 382 23.83 -2.59 -0.99
N ARG A 383 24.70 -1.57 -0.94
CA ARG A 383 25.39 -1.17 0.30
C ARG A 383 24.41 -0.62 1.34
N ASP A 384 23.51 0.25 0.93
CA ASP A 384 22.60 0.97 1.81
C ASP A 384 21.51 0.04 2.36
N VAL A 385 20.96 -0.84 1.51
CA VAL A 385 20.04 -1.92 1.91
C VAL A 385 20.72 -2.87 2.89
N ALA A 386 21.93 -3.33 2.61
CA ALA A 386 22.66 -4.20 3.55
C ALA A 386 22.99 -3.50 4.86
N ARG A 387 23.30 -2.20 4.84
CA ARG A 387 23.44 -1.39 6.05
C ARG A 387 22.13 -1.31 6.83
N MET A 388 21.00 -1.10 6.16
CA MET A 388 19.68 -1.09 6.82
C MET A 388 19.37 -2.45 7.47
N VAL A 389 19.63 -3.56 6.77
CA VAL A 389 19.44 -4.92 7.31
C VAL A 389 20.39 -5.20 8.48
N ARG A 390 21.68 -4.84 8.38
CA ARG A 390 22.65 -4.99 9.49
C ARG A 390 22.29 -4.15 10.70
N ASN A 391 21.94 -2.88 10.50
CA ASN A 391 21.55 -1.98 11.57
C ASN A 391 20.17 -2.35 12.16
N GLY A 392 19.41 -3.20 11.48
CA GLY A 392 18.22 -3.84 12.02
C GLY A 392 18.44 -5.14 12.76
N ASN A 393 19.52 -5.85 12.42
CA ASN A 393 19.91 -7.10 13.04
C ASN A 393 21.00 -6.92 14.12
N GLY A 394 21.56 -5.71 14.30
CA GLY A 394 22.62 -5.42 15.26
C GLY A 394 22.64 -3.97 15.73
N SER A 395 22.40 -3.75 17.03
CA SER A 395 22.82 -2.56 17.79
C SER A 395 22.77 -2.92 19.29
N ASN A 396 23.83 -3.50 19.87
CA ASN A 396 24.88 -2.74 20.56
C ASN A 396 25.87 -1.97 19.66
N GLY A 397 25.98 -0.67 19.88
CA GLY A 397 27.18 0.14 19.65
C GLY A 397 27.16 1.11 18.47
N VAL A 398 27.11 2.42 18.77
CA VAL A 398 27.71 3.46 17.91
C VAL A 398 28.38 4.50 18.81
N PRO A 399 29.60 4.94 18.47
CA PRO A 399 30.01 6.32 18.65
C PRO A 399 30.43 6.95 17.31
N GLY A 400 30.20 8.26 17.16
CA GLY A 400 30.85 9.12 16.17
C GLY A 400 29.87 9.94 15.32
N GLY A 401 29.85 11.25 15.56
CA GLY A 401 28.96 12.22 14.93
C GLY A 401 29.57 12.97 13.75
N VAL A 402 28.73 13.71 13.04
CA VAL A 402 29.10 14.90 12.26
C VAL A 402 27.92 15.88 12.28
N SER A 403 28.21 17.14 12.56
CA SER A 403 27.30 18.28 12.77
C SER A 403 26.66 18.81 11.48
N ARG A 404 25.41 19.31 11.57
CA ARG A 404 24.68 20.01 10.49
C ARG A 404 24.57 21.53 10.81
N PRO A 405 24.70 22.46 9.84
CA PRO A 405 24.51 23.91 10.07
C PRO A 405 23.01 24.28 10.25
N PRO A 406 22.70 25.49 10.78
CA PRO A 406 21.34 25.83 11.21
C PRO A 406 20.45 26.27 10.02
N ALA A 407 19.17 25.88 10.08
CA ALA A 407 18.11 26.35 9.17
C ALA A 407 17.34 27.53 9.80
N PRO A 408 16.76 28.46 9.00
CA PRO A 408 16.06 29.64 9.51
C PRO A 408 14.69 29.29 10.12
N ALA A 409 14.20 30.19 10.99
CA ALA A 409 13.07 29.96 11.90
C ALA A 409 11.71 29.72 11.20
N PRO A 410 10.82 28.87 11.77
CA PRO A 410 9.51 28.59 11.20
C PRO A 410 8.44 29.62 11.60
N ALA A 411 7.52 29.92 10.67
CA ALA A 411 6.25 30.59 10.92
C ALA A 411 5.25 29.63 11.64
N PRO A 412 4.25 30.13 12.37
CA PRO A 412 3.45 29.31 13.30
C PRO A 412 2.42 28.42 12.56
N ALA A 413 2.33 27.17 13.00
CA ALA A 413 1.46 26.14 12.42
C ALA A 413 -0.03 26.32 12.79
N PRO A 414 -0.99 26.04 11.88
CA PRO A 414 -2.37 25.75 12.26
C PRO A 414 -2.45 24.40 12.98
N LYS A 415 -3.32 24.31 14.00
CA LYS A 415 -3.51 23.12 14.84
C LYS A 415 -4.09 21.93 14.04
N PRO A 416 -3.52 20.71 14.15
CA PRO A 416 -4.04 19.51 13.52
C PRO A 416 -5.27 18.94 14.25
N PRO A 417 -6.20 18.26 13.53
CA PRO A 417 -7.25 17.46 14.14
C PRO A 417 -6.67 16.26 14.89
N VAL A 418 -7.41 15.79 15.89
CA VAL A 418 -6.99 14.74 16.83
C VAL A 418 -6.88 13.40 16.09
N SER A 419 -5.66 13.01 15.73
CA SER A 419 -5.34 11.62 15.38
C SER A 419 -5.09 10.81 16.64
N THR A 420 -5.68 9.62 16.68
CA THR A 420 -5.50 8.60 17.71
C THR A 420 -4.02 8.16 17.73
N PRO A 421 -3.34 8.15 18.88
CA PRO A 421 -1.98 7.63 19.01
C PRO A 421 -1.96 6.13 18.71
N GLY A 422 -0.92 5.70 18.00
CA GLY A 422 -0.74 4.29 17.62
C GLY A 422 -0.63 3.37 18.83
N ASN A 423 -1.45 2.32 18.86
CA ASN A 423 -1.53 1.31 19.90
C ASN A 423 -1.15 -0.07 19.36
N GLN A 424 -0.12 -0.13 18.50
CA GLN A 424 0.32 -1.40 17.93
C GLN A 424 1.10 -2.20 18.98
N LEU A 425 0.48 -3.27 19.48
CA LEU A 425 1.22 -4.43 19.96
C LEU A 425 2.13 -4.91 18.84
N VAL A 426 3.41 -4.73 19.08
CA VAL A 426 4.59 -5.19 18.36
C VAL A 426 4.30 -6.00 17.07
N GLY A 427 4.46 -5.34 15.92
CA GLY A 427 4.52 -5.99 14.61
C GLY A 427 3.20 -6.59 14.13
N ALA A 428 2.33 -5.74 13.56
CA ALA A 428 1.22 -6.13 12.68
C ALA A 428 0.34 -7.30 13.17
N ALA A 429 0.15 -7.49 14.47
CA ALA A 429 -0.69 -8.55 15.00
C ALA A 429 -2.05 -8.00 15.44
N ASP A 430 -3.11 -8.65 14.99
CA ASP A 430 -4.50 -8.28 15.25
C ASP A 430 -5.14 -9.15 16.36
N VAL A 431 -4.49 -10.26 16.76
CA VAL A 431 -4.98 -11.19 17.80
C VAL A 431 -3.82 -11.82 18.62
N ILE A 432 -3.82 -11.69 19.95
CA ILE A 432 -3.06 -12.46 20.95
C ILE A 432 -3.84 -13.70 21.42
N MET A 433 -3.19 -14.85 21.48
CA MET A 433 -3.83 -16.09 21.89
C MET A 433 -2.97 -16.83 22.89
N ARG A 434 -3.61 -17.56 23.83
CA ARG A 434 -2.91 -18.54 24.66
C ARG A 434 -2.95 -19.91 23.97
N GLY A 435 -1.78 -20.46 23.68
CA GLY A 435 -1.67 -21.81 23.11
C GLY A 435 -1.79 -22.91 24.17
N THR A 436 -1.85 -24.18 23.73
CA THR A 436 -1.90 -25.38 24.61
C THR A 436 -0.68 -25.54 25.52
N SER A 437 0.46 -24.97 25.13
CA SER A 437 1.67 -24.86 25.96
C SER A 437 1.58 -23.78 27.03
N ASN A 438 0.44 -23.10 27.16
CA ASN A 438 0.21 -21.93 28.01
C ASN A 438 1.04 -20.69 27.67
N ALA A 439 1.84 -20.72 26.61
CA ALA A 439 2.53 -19.55 26.06
C ALA A 439 1.55 -18.59 25.36
N LEU A 440 1.93 -17.31 25.24
CA LEU A 440 1.23 -16.35 24.40
C LEU A 440 1.77 -16.36 22.98
N PHE A 441 0.86 -16.23 22.03
CA PHE A 441 1.08 -16.11 20.60
C PHE A 441 0.37 -14.86 20.08
N ALA A 442 0.80 -14.34 18.94
CA ALA A 442 0.16 -13.24 18.23
C ALA A 442 0.02 -13.61 16.75
N SER A 443 -1.09 -13.22 16.13
CA SER A 443 -1.40 -13.45 14.72
C SER A 443 -1.97 -12.19 14.09
N ALA A 444 -1.69 -12.00 12.80
CA ALA A 444 -2.18 -10.90 11.97
C ALA A 444 -3.47 -11.31 11.24
N TYR A 445 -4.42 -10.40 11.10
CA TYR A 445 -5.56 -10.52 10.22
C TYR A 445 -5.15 -10.21 8.78
N THR A 446 -5.39 -11.16 7.88
CA THR A 446 -5.00 -11.08 6.46
C THR A 446 -6.12 -10.53 5.58
N GLY A 447 -7.23 -10.07 6.17
CA GLY A 447 -8.42 -9.59 5.47
C GLY A 447 -9.54 -10.60 5.34
N ASN A 448 -9.23 -11.90 5.30
CA ASN A 448 -10.23 -12.99 5.30
C ASN A 448 -9.86 -14.16 6.23
N ASP A 449 -8.65 -14.16 6.78
CA ASP A 449 -8.12 -15.24 7.62
C ASP A 449 -7.15 -14.66 8.68
N LEU A 450 -6.58 -15.53 9.51
CA LEU A 450 -5.48 -15.22 10.40
C LEU A 450 -4.18 -15.79 9.85
N ALA A 451 -3.10 -15.02 9.93
CA ALA A 451 -1.76 -15.46 9.61
C ALA A 451 -1.27 -16.50 10.64
N PHE A 452 -0.15 -17.17 10.35
CA PHE A 452 0.45 -18.10 11.29
C PHE A 452 0.74 -17.43 12.65
N ALA A 453 0.29 -18.05 13.74
CA ALA A 453 0.43 -17.51 15.08
C ALA A 453 1.90 -17.61 15.56
N ARG A 454 2.54 -16.45 15.74
CA ARG A 454 3.92 -16.34 16.23
C ARG A 454 3.92 -16.31 17.75
N LYS A 455 4.76 -17.13 18.40
CA LYS A 455 4.94 -17.07 19.86
C LYS A 455 5.52 -15.70 20.28
N ILE A 456 4.90 -15.04 21.25
CA ILE A 456 5.32 -13.73 21.78
C ILE A 456 5.80 -13.78 23.23
N HIS A 457 5.47 -14.84 24.00
CA HIS A 457 6.01 -15.02 25.34
C HIS A 457 5.91 -16.49 25.79
N SER A 458 7.01 -17.08 26.26
CA SER A 458 7.10 -18.50 26.63
C SER A 458 6.63 -18.82 28.05
N GLY A 459 6.30 -17.82 28.85
CA GLY A 459 5.80 -17.99 30.23
C GLY A 459 4.46 -18.75 30.31
N ASN A 460 4.13 -19.23 31.51
CA ASN A 460 2.90 -19.98 31.77
C ASN A 460 1.71 -19.04 32.05
N PHE A 461 0.94 -18.70 31.01
CA PHE A 461 -0.24 -17.84 31.12
C PHE A 461 -1.50 -18.54 31.65
N ALA A 462 -1.44 -19.82 32.04
CA ALA A 462 -2.54 -20.45 32.79
C ALA A 462 -2.66 -19.90 34.22
N SER A 463 -1.56 -19.34 34.75
CA SER A 463 -1.53 -18.70 36.08
C SER A 463 -2.28 -17.36 36.13
N TYR A 464 -2.68 -16.83 34.96
CA TYR A 464 -3.43 -15.59 34.82
C TYR A 464 -4.91 -15.88 34.58
N GLY A 465 -5.77 -15.31 35.43
CA GLY A 465 -7.21 -15.37 35.27
C GLY A 465 -7.72 -14.42 34.19
N SER A 466 -6.95 -13.39 33.86
CA SER A 466 -7.22 -12.49 32.75
C SER A 466 -5.92 -11.99 32.13
N VAL A 467 -5.91 -11.84 30.81
CA VAL A 467 -4.82 -11.26 30.05
C VAL A 467 -5.46 -10.40 28.97
N VAL A 468 -5.07 -9.14 28.89
CA VAL A 468 -5.56 -8.19 27.88
C VAL A 468 -4.41 -7.39 27.30
N ALA A 469 -4.54 -7.08 26.02
CA ALA A 469 -3.73 -6.05 25.39
C ALA A 469 -4.03 -4.67 25.99
N ALA A 470 -2.99 -3.89 26.23
CA ALA A 470 -3.06 -2.62 26.95
C ALA A 470 -2.69 -1.40 26.11
N GLY A 471 -2.43 -1.56 24.80
CA GLY A 471 -1.88 -0.49 23.96
C GLY A 471 -0.48 -0.09 24.42
N ASP A 472 0.06 1.04 23.94
CA ASP A 472 1.35 1.58 24.39
C ASP A 472 1.21 2.32 25.74
N LEU A 473 0.96 1.56 26.81
CA LEU A 473 0.63 2.11 28.14
C LEU A 473 1.82 2.85 28.77
N ASN A 474 3.05 2.53 28.36
CA ASN A 474 4.28 3.15 28.84
C ASN A 474 4.88 4.19 27.88
N ARG A 475 4.24 4.42 26.72
CA ARG A 475 4.66 5.39 25.69
C ARG A 475 6.05 5.14 25.14
N ASP A 476 6.47 3.88 25.12
CA ASP A 476 7.76 3.47 24.59
C ASP A 476 7.72 3.15 23.08
N GLY A 477 6.54 3.35 22.47
CA GLY A 477 6.25 3.09 21.06
C GLY A 477 5.86 1.66 20.77
N ARG A 478 5.68 0.81 21.79
CA ARG A 478 5.35 -0.61 21.65
C ARG A 478 4.13 -0.94 22.49
N GLY A 479 3.22 -1.72 21.93
CA GLY A 479 2.08 -2.18 22.71
C GLY A 479 2.50 -3.13 23.83
N ASP A 480 1.77 -3.02 24.94
CA ASP A 480 1.95 -3.74 26.18
C ASP A 480 0.81 -4.73 26.43
N VAL A 481 1.03 -5.69 27.32
CA VAL A 481 0.02 -6.63 27.80
C VAL A 481 -0.12 -6.54 29.31
N LEU A 482 -1.36 -6.56 29.79
CA LEU A 482 -1.68 -6.68 31.21
C LEU A 482 -2.16 -8.09 31.51
N GLY A 483 -1.56 -8.72 32.52
CA GLY A 483 -2.03 -9.99 33.07
C GLY A 483 -2.45 -9.83 34.53
N VAL A 484 -3.62 -10.34 34.89
CA VAL A 484 -4.06 -10.47 36.28
C VAL A 484 -4.03 -11.93 36.70
N ASP A 485 -3.23 -12.24 37.72
CA ASP A 485 -3.14 -13.58 38.26
C ASP A 485 -4.36 -13.96 39.11
N HIS A 486 -4.51 -15.25 39.41
CA HIS A 486 -5.63 -15.75 40.23
C HIS A 486 -5.64 -15.21 41.68
N LYS A 487 -4.54 -14.58 42.13
CA LYS A 487 -4.43 -13.90 43.43
C LYS A 487 -4.80 -12.40 43.33
N GLY A 488 -5.14 -11.90 42.14
CA GLY A 488 -5.49 -10.51 41.90
C GLY A 488 -4.31 -9.55 41.82
N ARG A 489 -3.10 -10.05 41.54
CA ARG A 489 -1.93 -9.20 41.24
C ARG A 489 -1.92 -8.91 39.74
N MET A 490 -1.70 -7.64 39.38
CA MET A 490 -1.62 -7.20 37.99
C MET A 490 -0.17 -7.01 37.58
N TYR A 491 0.17 -7.53 36.41
CA TYR A 491 1.49 -7.47 35.81
C TYR A 491 1.42 -6.79 34.44
N LEU A 492 2.38 -5.91 34.20
CA LEU A 492 2.66 -5.32 32.89
C LEU A 492 3.76 -6.12 32.21
N PHE A 493 3.46 -6.63 31.03
CA PHE A 493 4.41 -7.25 30.12
C PHE A 493 4.69 -6.25 29.01
N THR A 494 5.85 -5.60 29.05
CA THR A 494 6.14 -4.55 28.08
C THR A 494 6.54 -5.14 26.73
N GLY A 495 6.16 -4.48 25.64
CA GLY A 495 6.63 -4.84 24.31
C GLY A 495 8.15 -4.74 24.21
N LYS A 496 8.78 -5.70 23.52
CA LYS A 496 10.20 -5.66 23.13
C LYS A 496 10.33 -5.37 21.63
N ASN A 497 11.51 -4.92 21.22
CA ASN A 497 11.80 -4.62 19.81
C ASN A 497 11.74 -5.84 18.87
N ASP A 498 11.82 -7.06 19.42
CA ASP A 498 11.85 -8.33 18.68
C ASP A 498 10.46 -8.93 18.42
N GLY A 499 9.37 -8.21 18.70
CA GLY A 499 8.03 -8.79 18.57
C GLY A 499 7.54 -9.52 19.81
N THR A 500 8.35 -9.69 20.86
CA THR A 500 8.01 -10.47 22.04
C THR A 500 7.70 -9.58 23.25
N LEU A 501 7.26 -10.17 24.35
CA LEU A 501 6.97 -9.46 25.60
C LEU A 501 8.10 -9.67 26.62
N ALA A 502 8.41 -8.65 27.40
CA ALA A 502 9.28 -8.74 28.56
C ALA A 502 8.62 -9.54 29.70
N ASN A 503 9.43 -9.96 30.68
CA ASN A 503 8.90 -10.58 31.88
C ASN A 503 7.95 -9.62 32.60
N GLY A 504 6.85 -10.16 33.13
CA GLY A 504 5.82 -9.36 33.79
C GLY A 504 6.35 -8.63 35.02
N ARG A 505 6.23 -7.30 35.04
CA ARG A 505 6.46 -6.45 36.20
C ARG A 505 5.15 -6.20 36.92
N GLN A 506 5.06 -6.50 38.22
CA GLN A 506 3.83 -6.21 38.97
C GLN A 506 3.59 -4.69 39.01
N VAL A 507 2.41 -4.25 38.59
CA VAL A 507 1.99 -2.83 38.55
C VAL A 507 0.74 -2.56 39.38
N GLY A 508 0.14 -3.59 39.99
CA GLY A 508 -1.01 -3.42 40.88
C GLY A 508 -1.39 -4.69 41.65
N HIS A 509 -2.34 -4.54 42.56
CA HIS A 509 -2.93 -5.63 43.36
C HIS A 509 -4.43 -5.35 43.63
N GLY A 510 -5.14 -6.33 44.19
CA GLY A 510 -6.57 -6.19 44.54
C GLY A 510 -7.54 -6.45 43.38
N TRP A 511 -7.04 -6.90 42.23
CA TRP A 511 -7.83 -7.12 41.02
C TRP A 511 -8.77 -8.33 41.09
N ALA A 512 -8.67 -9.16 42.13
CA ALA A 512 -9.62 -10.26 42.38
C ALA A 512 -11.07 -9.77 42.64
N ALA A 513 -11.22 -8.49 43.03
CA ALA A 513 -12.52 -7.83 43.17
C ALA A 513 -13.19 -7.51 41.82
N MET A 514 -12.43 -7.51 40.73
CA MET A 514 -12.93 -7.27 39.39
C MET A 514 -13.42 -8.57 38.74
N ARG A 515 -14.50 -8.47 37.98
CA ARG A 515 -15.11 -9.57 37.22
C ARG A 515 -14.58 -9.61 35.80
N SER A 516 -14.45 -8.45 35.17
CA SER A 516 -13.94 -8.32 33.80
C SER A 516 -13.09 -7.07 33.67
N LEU A 517 -12.17 -7.10 32.73
CA LEU A 517 -11.27 -6.01 32.42
C LEU A 517 -11.00 -5.95 30.92
N THR A 518 -10.78 -4.75 30.42
CA THR A 518 -10.59 -4.48 29.00
C THR A 518 -9.81 -3.17 28.87
N ALA A 519 -8.75 -3.11 28.06
CA ALA A 519 -7.77 -2.01 28.06
C ALA A 519 -7.39 -1.58 26.64
N GLY A 520 -6.40 -0.68 26.50
CA GLY A 520 -5.74 -0.43 25.22
C GLY A 520 -6.42 0.55 24.27
N ALA A 521 -7.37 1.36 24.75
CA ALA A 521 -7.82 2.53 23.99
C ALA A 521 -7.90 3.75 24.88
N ASP A 522 -7.90 4.91 24.23
CA ASP A 522 -8.00 6.22 24.85
C ASP A 522 -9.48 6.57 25.04
N PHE A 523 -10.03 6.34 26.23
CA PHE A 523 -11.40 6.71 26.57
C PHE A 523 -11.50 8.17 27.02
N THR A 524 -10.39 8.74 27.50
CA THR A 524 -10.32 10.10 28.06
C THR A 524 -9.98 11.19 27.04
N GLY A 525 -9.54 10.81 25.85
CA GLY A 525 -9.09 11.72 24.78
C GLY A 525 -7.69 12.30 25.02
N ASP A 526 -6.92 11.77 25.98
CA ASP A 526 -5.64 12.34 26.42
C ASP A 526 -4.43 11.74 25.68
N ARG A 527 -4.69 10.87 24.71
CA ARG A 527 -3.71 10.16 23.90
C ARG A 527 -2.90 9.10 24.66
N ILE A 528 -3.42 8.61 25.77
CA ILE A 528 -2.81 7.54 26.55
C ILE A 528 -3.80 6.37 26.64
N PRO A 529 -3.34 5.12 26.52
CA PRO A 529 -4.23 3.99 26.69
C PRO A 529 -4.80 3.90 28.10
N ASP A 530 -6.11 3.73 28.17
CA ASP A 530 -6.89 3.59 29.38
C ASP A 530 -7.36 2.14 29.57
N MET A 531 -7.94 1.86 30.75
CA MET A 531 -8.56 0.58 31.05
C MET A 531 -9.93 0.73 31.69
N LEU A 532 -10.83 -0.16 31.31
CA LEU A 532 -12.12 -0.36 31.95
C LEU A 532 -12.11 -1.65 32.76
N ALA A 533 -12.69 -1.62 33.95
CA ALA A 533 -12.94 -2.83 34.73
C ALA A 533 -14.33 -2.82 35.35
N THR A 534 -14.99 -3.97 35.33
CA THR A 534 -16.30 -4.15 35.97
C THR A 534 -16.13 -5.00 37.22
N ASN A 535 -16.63 -4.54 38.36
CA ASN A 535 -16.62 -5.36 39.58
C ASN A 535 -17.79 -6.37 39.60
N ARG A 536 -17.81 -7.27 40.60
CA ARG A 536 -18.86 -8.29 40.73
C ARG A 536 -20.26 -7.73 40.98
N SER A 537 -20.38 -6.53 41.57
CA SER A 537 -21.67 -5.84 41.74
C SER A 537 -22.15 -5.14 40.45
N GLY A 538 -21.36 -5.15 39.38
CA GLY A 538 -21.68 -4.52 38.09
C GLY A 538 -21.43 -3.03 38.01
N ARG A 539 -20.61 -2.46 38.90
CA ARG A 539 -20.06 -1.10 38.71
C ARG A 539 -18.93 -1.16 37.69
N LEU A 540 -18.98 -0.27 36.70
CA LEU A 540 -17.95 -0.05 35.71
C LEU A 540 -17.02 1.09 36.17
N TYR A 541 -15.72 0.85 36.12
CA TYR A 541 -14.67 1.80 36.46
C TYR A 541 -13.80 2.10 35.25
N LEU A 542 -13.43 3.36 35.09
CA LEU A 542 -12.38 3.83 34.19
C LEU A 542 -11.09 4.07 34.97
N TYR A 543 -9.98 3.56 34.44
CA TYR A 543 -8.63 3.73 34.93
C TYR A 543 -7.84 4.49 33.85
N PRO A 544 -7.67 5.82 33.99
CA PRO A 544 -6.91 6.59 33.02
C PRO A 544 -5.43 6.20 33.02
N GLY A 545 -4.81 6.07 31.87
CA GLY A 545 -3.39 5.76 31.74
C GLY A 545 -2.50 6.93 32.16
N LYS A 546 -1.30 6.65 32.69
CA LYS A 546 -0.28 7.68 33.01
C LYS A 546 0.79 7.84 31.94
N GLY A 547 0.84 6.92 30.98
CA GLY A 547 1.89 6.88 29.96
C GLY A 547 3.24 6.38 30.48
N ASN A 548 3.27 5.68 31.61
CA ASN A 548 4.48 5.06 32.19
C ASN A 548 4.27 3.57 32.56
N GLY A 549 3.22 2.95 32.02
CA GLY A 549 2.84 1.57 32.33
C GLY A 549 1.95 1.43 33.57
N THR A 550 1.43 2.53 34.12
CA THR A 550 0.53 2.52 35.29
C THR A 550 -0.69 3.42 35.08
N PHE A 551 -1.63 3.40 36.02
CA PHE A 551 -2.90 4.11 35.94
C PHE A 551 -3.05 5.20 37.00
N HIS A 552 -3.85 6.23 36.69
CA HIS A 552 -4.42 7.17 37.65
C HIS A 552 -5.47 6.49 38.54
N ARG A 553 -5.97 7.23 39.54
CA ARG A 553 -7.05 6.75 40.42
C ARG A 553 -8.29 6.43 39.60
N ALA A 554 -8.86 5.24 39.82
CA ALA A 554 -10.06 4.80 39.13
C ALA A 554 -11.26 5.69 39.45
N ARG A 555 -12.17 5.84 38.48
CA ARG A 555 -13.42 6.58 38.63
C ARG A 555 -14.61 5.71 38.20
N PRO A 556 -15.72 5.66 38.95
CA PRO A 556 -16.90 4.94 38.52
C PRO A 556 -17.57 5.69 37.36
N ILE A 557 -17.92 4.97 36.29
CA ILE A 557 -18.52 5.54 35.08
C ILE A 557 -19.85 4.85 34.68
N GLY A 558 -20.28 3.83 35.43
CA GLY A 558 -21.58 3.18 35.18
C GLY A 558 -21.92 2.08 36.19
N SER A 559 -23.16 1.59 36.09
CA SER A 559 -23.72 0.50 36.90
C SER A 559 -24.52 -0.48 36.03
N GLY A 560 -24.83 -1.67 36.53
CA GLY A 560 -25.61 -2.68 35.79
C GLY A 560 -24.81 -3.52 34.79
N TRP A 561 -23.49 -3.33 34.74
CA TRP A 561 -22.60 -4.00 33.77
C TRP A 561 -22.33 -5.48 34.10
N HIS A 562 -22.83 -5.99 35.23
CA HIS A 562 -22.79 -7.43 35.55
C HIS A 562 -23.64 -8.28 34.59
N THR A 563 -24.56 -7.64 33.85
CA THR A 563 -25.43 -8.30 32.85
C THR A 563 -24.69 -8.70 31.57
N PHE A 564 -23.49 -8.15 31.33
CA PHE A 564 -22.65 -8.49 30.18
C PHE A 564 -21.77 -9.69 30.49
N LYS A 565 -21.80 -10.74 29.65
CA LYS A 565 -20.82 -11.82 29.70
C LYS A 565 -19.46 -11.37 29.16
N GLN A 566 -19.46 -10.38 28.27
CA GLN A 566 -18.25 -9.84 27.67
C GLN A 566 -18.40 -8.34 27.37
N ILE A 567 -17.36 -7.57 27.64
CA ILE A 567 -17.23 -6.16 27.25
C ILE A 567 -15.94 -6.07 26.43
N MET A 568 -16.00 -5.42 25.28
CA MET A 568 -14.87 -5.30 24.36
C MET A 568 -14.78 -3.84 23.89
N ASN A 569 -13.58 -3.28 23.77
CA ASN A 569 -13.41 -1.95 23.14
C ASN A 569 -13.10 -2.12 21.65
N MET A 570 -13.73 -1.29 20.83
CA MET A 570 -13.71 -1.44 19.38
C MET A 570 -12.83 -0.39 18.68
N GLY A 571 -12.19 0.49 19.44
CA GLY A 571 -11.77 1.79 18.90
C GLY A 571 -12.98 2.60 18.47
N ASP A 572 -12.83 3.40 17.43
CA ASP A 572 -13.91 4.21 16.85
C ASP A 572 -14.76 3.38 15.86
N TRP A 573 -15.78 2.68 16.38
CA TRP A 573 -16.63 1.80 15.58
C TRP A 573 -17.73 2.56 14.86
N SER A 574 -18.20 3.65 15.47
CA SER A 574 -19.22 4.55 14.97
C SER A 574 -18.68 5.54 13.93
N GLY A 575 -17.37 5.78 13.89
CA GLY A 575 -16.71 6.72 12.98
C GLY A 575 -16.78 8.17 13.47
N ASP A 576 -17.02 8.39 14.76
CA ASP A 576 -17.21 9.71 15.35
C ASP A 576 -15.94 10.30 16.01
N GLY A 577 -14.80 9.62 15.82
CA GLY A 577 -13.49 9.99 16.34
C GLY A 577 -13.27 9.63 17.80
N LYS A 578 -14.16 8.84 18.43
CA LYS A 578 -14.07 8.50 19.86
C LYS A 578 -14.11 6.99 20.06
N THR A 579 -13.53 6.55 21.17
CA THR A 579 -13.47 5.12 21.50
C THR A 579 -14.83 4.59 21.96
N ASP A 580 -15.32 3.56 21.28
CA ASP A 580 -16.57 2.85 21.53
C ASP A 580 -16.36 1.49 22.23
N VAL A 581 -17.42 0.97 22.86
CA VAL A 581 -17.44 -0.39 23.42
C VAL A 581 -18.63 -1.20 22.95
N ILE A 582 -18.41 -2.51 22.78
CA ILE A 582 -19.47 -3.49 22.55
C ILE A 582 -19.63 -4.36 23.80
N GLY A 583 -20.86 -4.44 24.30
CA GLY A 583 -21.26 -5.33 25.39
C GLY A 583 -22.11 -6.48 24.87
N VAL A 584 -21.71 -7.72 25.14
CA VAL A 584 -22.52 -8.93 24.88
C VAL A 584 -23.14 -9.41 26.18
N ARG A 585 -24.47 -9.43 26.25
CA ARG A 585 -25.24 -9.84 27.43
C ARG A 585 -25.20 -11.34 27.65
N ASN A 586 -25.51 -11.76 28.88
CA ASN A 586 -25.64 -13.17 29.25
C ASN A 586 -26.71 -13.90 28.41
N ASP A 587 -27.73 -13.18 27.93
CA ASP A 587 -28.79 -13.69 27.05
C ASP A 587 -28.40 -13.71 25.55
N GLY A 588 -27.16 -13.31 25.22
CA GLY A 588 -26.62 -13.34 23.87
C GLY A 588 -26.83 -12.06 23.05
N ARG A 589 -27.64 -11.10 23.51
CA ARG A 589 -27.81 -9.82 22.80
C ARG A 589 -26.56 -8.96 22.88
N ALA A 590 -26.18 -8.30 21.79
CA ALA A 590 -25.04 -7.40 21.73
C ALA A 590 -25.50 -5.95 21.55
N PHE A 591 -24.74 -5.02 22.16
CA PHE A 591 -25.02 -3.59 22.13
C PHE A 591 -23.73 -2.80 21.93
N LEU A 592 -23.76 -1.81 21.04
CA LEU A 592 -22.74 -0.79 20.88
C LEU A 592 -23.06 0.40 21.80
N TYR A 593 -22.04 0.86 22.53
CA TYR A 593 -22.05 2.05 23.35
C TYR A 593 -21.02 3.02 22.79
N THR A 594 -21.50 4.15 22.24
CA THR A 594 -20.60 5.13 21.64
C THR A 594 -19.88 5.97 22.69
N GLY A 595 -18.61 6.28 22.46
CA GLY A 595 -17.77 7.06 23.36
C GLY A 595 -18.08 8.55 23.34
N SER A 596 -17.80 9.25 24.44
CA SER A 596 -17.81 10.72 24.49
C SER A 596 -16.43 11.34 24.34
N GLY A 597 -15.36 10.54 24.33
CA GLY A 597 -13.96 11.01 24.33
C GLY A 597 -13.56 11.72 25.63
N THR A 598 -14.37 11.60 26.69
CA THR A 598 -14.18 12.26 27.98
C THR A 598 -14.35 11.28 29.15
N GLY A 599 -14.21 9.98 28.87
CA GLY A 599 -14.34 8.90 29.84
C GLY A 599 -15.79 8.51 30.15
N LYS A 600 -16.75 8.80 29.26
CA LYS A 600 -18.17 8.40 29.36
C LYS A 600 -18.66 7.77 28.06
N PHE A 601 -19.82 7.13 28.14
CA PHE A 601 -20.54 6.57 26.99
C PHE A 601 -21.87 7.27 26.80
N SER A 602 -22.39 7.24 25.57
CA SER A 602 -23.76 7.62 25.24
C SER A 602 -24.77 6.86 26.10
N SER A 603 -25.82 7.55 26.52
CA SER A 603 -26.95 6.93 27.24
C SER A 603 -27.77 6.00 26.33
N LYS A 604 -27.69 6.18 25.01
CA LYS A 604 -28.38 5.33 24.03
C LYS A 604 -27.45 4.20 23.60
N ALA A 605 -27.77 2.98 24.03
CA ALA A 605 -27.15 1.77 23.51
C ALA A 605 -27.78 1.39 22.17
N ILE A 606 -26.96 1.06 21.17
CA ILE A 606 -27.41 0.66 19.83
C ILE A 606 -27.41 -0.88 19.80
N PRO A 607 -28.57 -1.54 19.60
CA PRO A 607 -28.60 -3.00 19.47
C PRO A 607 -27.84 -3.45 18.21
N LEU A 608 -27.13 -4.57 18.33
CA LEU A 608 -26.42 -5.19 17.23
C LEU A 608 -27.04 -6.55 16.91
N ASP A 609 -27.43 -6.74 15.65
CA ASP A 609 -27.94 -8.01 15.14
C ASP A 609 -26.78 -8.92 14.71
N GLY A 610 -26.93 -10.24 14.88
CA GLY A 610 -25.96 -11.24 14.39
C GLY A 610 -25.51 -12.27 15.43
N TYR A 611 -24.43 -13.01 15.10
CA TYR A 611 -24.01 -14.22 15.83
C TYR A 611 -23.17 -13.96 17.11
N TYR A 612 -23.18 -12.75 17.68
CA TYR A 612 -22.38 -12.39 18.84
C TYR A 612 -22.65 -13.28 20.07
N GLY A 613 -23.92 -13.55 20.34
CA GLY A 613 -24.34 -14.37 21.47
C GLY A 613 -23.96 -15.85 21.36
N ALA A 614 -23.85 -16.36 20.12
CA ALA A 614 -23.60 -17.77 19.82
C ALA A 614 -22.13 -18.18 20.01
N MET A 615 -21.22 -17.20 20.13
CA MET A 615 -19.79 -17.46 20.34
C MET A 615 -19.49 -17.70 21.82
N ARG A 616 -18.62 -18.68 22.07
CA ARG A 616 -18.02 -18.95 23.38
C ARG A 616 -17.06 -17.82 23.78
N SER A 617 -16.31 -17.30 22.83
CA SER A 617 -15.46 -16.13 23.01
C SER A 617 -15.43 -15.29 21.73
N LEU A 618 -15.48 -13.98 21.90
CA LEU A 618 -15.27 -13.02 20.82
C LEU A 618 -13.95 -12.29 21.05
N THR A 619 -13.23 -12.01 19.98
CA THR A 619 -12.04 -11.17 20.01
C THR A 619 -12.16 -10.14 18.91
N PRO A 620 -12.14 -8.84 19.24
CA PRO A 620 -12.26 -7.82 18.21
C PRO A 620 -10.98 -7.65 17.39
N LEU A 621 -11.18 -7.32 16.12
CA LEU A 621 -10.15 -6.81 15.23
C LEU A 621 -10.30 -5.29 15.22
N VAL A 622 -9.66 -4.65 16.19
CA VAL A 622 -9.78 -3.21 16.43
C VAL A 622 -9.28 -2.43 15.22
N GLY A 623 -10.03 -1.40 14.80
CA GLY A 623 -9.79 -0.66 13.56
C GLY A 623 -10.16 -1.40 12.26
N LYS A 624 -10.64 -2.66 12.31
CA LYS A 624 -11.04 -3.46 11.14
C LYS A 624 -12.53 -3.75 11.05
N ALA A 625 -13.32 -3.22 11.98
CA ALA A 625 -14.76 -3.41 12.05
C ALA A 625 -15.21 -4.90 11.96
N ALA A 626 -14.48 -5.81 12.62
CA ALA A 626 -14.72 -7.25 12.58
C ALA A 626 -14.31 -7.94 13.89
N PHE A 627 -14.67 -9.22 14.05
CA PHE A 627 -14.29 -10.07 15.17
C PHE A 627 -13.80 -11.44 14.70
N VAL A 628 -12.96 -12.05 15.52
CA VAL A 628 -12.76 -13.50 15.54
C VAL A 628 -13.64 -14.08 16.65
N GLY A 629 -14.63 -14.89 16.26
CA GLY A 629 -15.46 -15.65 17.18
C GLY A 629 -15.01 -17.10 17.25
N VAL A 630 -14.99 -17.68 18.45
CA VAL A 630 -14.83 -19.12 18.64
C VAL A 630 -16.14 -19.65 19.18
N ASP A 631 -16.72 -20.66 18.52
CA ASP A 631 -17.96 -21.28 18.98
C ASP A 631 -17.74 -22.27 20.13
N LYS A 632 -18.82 -22.92 20.58
CA LYS A 632 -18.77 -23.91 21.67
C LYS A 632 -17.91 -25.14 21.35
N ASP A 633 -17.78 -25.49 20.06
CA ASP A 633 -17.06 -26.66 19.57
C ASP A 633 -15.59 -26.34 19.28
N GLY A 634 -15.18 -25.08 19.49
CA GLY A 634 -13.81 -24.62 19.32
C GLY A 634 -13.47 -24.19 17.89
N ILE A 635 -14.48 -24.05 17.01
CA ILE A 635 -14.28 -23.64 15.62
C ILE A 635 -14.23 -22.11 15.55
N GLY A 636 -13.24 -21.58 14.83
CA GLY A 636 -13.07 -20.14 14.63
C GLY A 636 -13.84 -19.60 13.42
N PHE A 637 -14.43 -18.43 13.57
CA PHE A 637 -15.17 -17.71 12.54
C PHE A 637 -14.76 -16.25 12.52
N LEU A 638 -14.67 -15.69 11.31
CA LEU A 638 -14.66 -14.24 11.15
C LEU A 638 -16.09 -13.72 11.20
N ILE A 639 -16.35 -12.70 12.02
CA ILE A 639 -17.66 -12.04 12.14
C ILE A 639 -17.49 -10.60 11.68
N LYS A 640 -18.26 -10.19 10.66
CA LYS A 640 -18.18 -8.85 10.05
C LYS A 640 -18.96 -7.81 10.86
N LYS A 641 -18.77 -6.52 10.54
CA LYS A 641 -19.45 -5.37 11.18
C LYS A 641 -20.97 -5.52 11.31
N ASN A 642 -21.60 -6.13 10.31
CA ASN A 642 -23.05 -6.37 10.25
C ASN A 642 -23.51 -7.63 11.03
N GLY A 643 -22.62 -8.26 11.79
CA GLY A 643 -22.92 -9.46 12.58
C GLY A 643 -23.11 -10.75 11.78
N ALA A 644 -22.95 -10.71 10.45
CA ALA A 644 -23.00 -11.89 9.60
C ALA A 644 -21.80 -12.81 9.90
N ARG A 645 -22.07 -14.12 9.99
CA ARG A 645 -21.04 -15.17 10.06
C ARG A 645 -20.34 -15.21 8.69
N GLY A 646 -19.06 -14.84 8.65
CA GLY A 646 -18.23 -14.87 7.45
C GLY A 646 -17.63 -16.25 7.20
N THR A 647 -16.58 -16.27 6.38
CA THR A 647 -15.80 -17.46 6.01
C THR A 647 -15.32 -18.22 7.25
N THR A 648 -15.40 -19.55 7.23
CA THR A 648 -14.75 -20.41 8.21
C THR A 648 -13.25 -20.16 8.16
N ILE A 649 -12.65 -19.82 9.30
CA ILE A 649 -11.21 -19.63 9.42
C ILE A 649 -10.60 -21.04 9.53
N ASN A 650 -9.76 -21.42 8.58
CA ASN A 650 -8.98 -22.65 8.69
C ASN A 650 -7.89 -22.42 9.74
N ILE A 651 -8.24 -22.65 11.00
CA ILE A 651 -7.29 -22.68 12.09
C ILE A 651 -6.32 -23.84 11.82
N THR A 652 -5.18 -23.54 11.21
CA THR A 652 -4.05 -24.47 11.08
C THR A 652 -3.39 -24.62 12.47
N THR A 653 -4.09 -25.41 13.31
CA THR A 653 -3.86 -26.07 14.62
C THR A 653 -2.58 -25.83 15.47
N PRO A 654 -2.64 -25.97 16.82
CA PRO A 654 -3.60 -26.77 17.60
C PRO A 654 -4.47 -26.02 18.64
N ASN A 655 -5.73 -26.46 18.75
CA ASN A 655 -6.71 -26.31 19.85
C ASN A 655 -6.54 -25.10 20.80
N PHE A 656 -7.29 -24.04 20.51
CA PHE A 656 -7.22 -22.76 21.22
C PHE A 656 -8.17 -22.74 22.43
N ILE A 657 -7.65 -22.39 23.62
CA ILE A 657 -8.47 -22.11 24.81
C ILE A 657 -8.42 -20.60 25.05
N GLY A 658 -9.50 -19.93 24.60
CA GLY A 658 -9.84 -18.50 24.62
C GLY A 658 -8.95 -17.52 25.39
N LEU A 659 -8.62 -16.41 24.73
CA LEU A 659 -8.10 -15.19 25.36
C LEU A 659 -8.42 -13.96 24.49
N THR A 660 -8.79 -12.84 25.13
CA THR A 660 -9.22 -11.58 24.53
C THR A 660 -8.03 -10.68 24.12
N VAL A 661 -8.20 -9.88 23.06
CA VAL A 661 -7.13 -9.05 22.45
C VAL A 661 -7.67 -7.71 21.98
N TYR A 662 -6.79 -6.71 22.04
CA TYR A 662 -6.82 -5.41 21.40
C TYR A 662 -5.63 -5.23 20.45
N SER A 663 -5.85 -4.54 19.34
CA SER A 663 -4.81 -3.87 18.53
C SER A 663 -5.38 -2.57 17.97
N GLY A 664 -5.10 -1.43 18.62
CA GLY A 664 -5.43 -0.10 18.10
C GLY A 664 -4.38 0.39 17.12
#